data_AF-A0A9W7FIJ2-F1
#
_entry.id   AF-A0A9W7FIJ2-F1
#
_cell.length_a   1.000
_cell.length_b   1.000
_cell.length_c   1.000
_cell.angle_alpha   90.00
_cell.angle_beta   90.00
_cell.angle_gamma   90.00
#
_symmetry.space_group_name_H-M   'P 1'
#
loop_
_entity.id
_entity.type
_entity.pdbx_description
1 polymer ?
#
loop_
_entity_poly.entity_id
_entity_poly.type
_entity_poly.pdbx_seq_one_letter_code
_entity_poly.pdbx_strand_id
1 'polypeptide(L)'
;MAHIQTAYLRSYSPGSASPTPLPPLPSYMSHRPVPPHEYNIHPYGNLMFSPPPTHSAFTSLRTEGLGSLRTLMDTHIHDFLTYLPAESVARLSECSWILMVLTRSDIRIWKDLVCSDLYPTAKIKWASAYWRTYALTKGCSYVGVDHVAEGARGRPVYSDVVYRTYLCYHCMPPPLPKGDGLERVDADVMGYEGFVERERRNRPFVITGLGEGEFEGLGTWSKAGGLEGRAEGRKFRCTSVQSSHAVSTTIGDYTEYAREVKEESPMYLFERTMGDLEKGYGEGLKSKLPFFTNHQKTMQDGTKHRGDIFSLLGSDRPDYRWLIVGPNFSGSAFHIDPNCTHAWNMPVIGRKLWVFYPPGVEPPGVRVRDGGDEVVMPVSLGEWVLSFWDEHKRRMKEGGKDGPLECVVSPGECLFVPHGWWHCVINLPMLAPEGGEGPEDPGITIAITQNYVSSSNLSDCLRFLEFNKSQISGLGDRAGGEKAKGTLGSRLESALKATMSRSEWDEVEAAKNRGFGCRAWKNETTSVMAAAKESSKNKENQATIAKFHDVVLPWFEKVAEKGSFSSRNSGHSGAFPDAAYVHIKGKGRNNPTLVLIVGWSESYLKYQEVFYDFYQKFDGKVNIFAMDHCSQGISGRWSPHLDRGWVADFAHYVDDAEHFVKDIVLKGKKKGKQPLWLLAHSMGGLVATNTVSRNPGLFDKVILSAPMFDVYGLEGVPSPILRFVAFVGDKLLGKGTDFVPGAGSKATHLSQRVEDGNECTSCQGRLDCWDHIRKENPVVVVGGVTWGWLHTSNKYRLKPDTITAEDCEALEQSDCLLLTCELDKIVSNVAHKEISEIVETMELVPLAGSLHEVFFEWNVMRDVALKQCADFFKAEKKGKIKTRNGRKPLSRRVRYTIGLFEKAGLWLVLFIFFLKVYEMGMWLIGLIM
;
A
#
# COMPACT_ATOMS: atom_id res chain seq x y z
N MET A 1 -6.28 2.24 4.41
CA MET A 1 -6.20 3.73 4.40
C MET A 1 -4.81 4.26 4.76
N ALA A 2 -4.07 3.68 5.72
CA ALA A 2 -2.68 4.07 6.02
C ALA A 2 -1.67 3.92 4.83
N HIS A 3 -1.95 3.03 3.87
CA HIS A 3 -1.09 2.82 2.70
C HIS A 3 -1.10 3.98 1.68
N ILE A 4 -2.20 4.73 1.55
CA ILE A 4 -2.33 5.78 0.51
C ILE A 4 -1.59 7.07 0.92
N GLN A 5 -1.64 7.44 2.20
CA GLN A 5 -0.88 8.60 2.72
C GLN A 5 0.64 8.34 2.73
N THR A 6 1.06 7.10 2.98
CA THR A 6 2.48 6.74 2.98
C THR A 6 3.06 6.73 1.55
N ALA A 7 2.25 6.41 0.52
CA ALA A 7 2.69 6.41 -0.87
C ALA A 7 2.97 7.82 -1.43
N TYR A 8 2.17 8.82 -1.04
CA TYR A 8 2.36 10.21 -1.49
C TYR A 8 3.62 10.87 -0.91
N LEU A 9 4.00 10.51 0.32
CA LEU A 9 5.27 10.95 0.93
C LEU A 9 6.49 10.14 0.44
N ARG A 10 6.30 8.92 -0.08
CA ARG A 10 7.36 8.08 -0.66
C ARG A 10 7.69 8.41 -2.12
N SER A 11 6.79 9.06 -2.86
CA SER A 11 7.04 9.49 -4.25
C SER A 11 7.88 10.78 -4.34
N TYR A 12 7.98 11.54 -3.25
CA TYR A 12 9.06 12.51 -3.06
C TYR A 12 10.32 11.75 -2.65
N SER A 13 11.24 11.57 -3.59
CA SER A 13 12.57 10.98 -3.33
C SER A 13 13.22 11.62 -2.09
N PRO A 14 13.77 10.85 -1.13
CA PRO A 14 14.55 11.38 -0.01
C PRO A 14 15.94 11.93 -0.43
N GLY A 15 16.16 12.15 -1.73
CA GLY A 15 17.48 12.44 -2.31
C GLY A 15 17.86 13.91 -2.43
N SER A 16 16.95 14.86 -2.17
CA SER A 16 17.29 16.28 -2.15
C SER A 16 17.14 16.84 -0.74
N ALA A 17 18.26 17.04 -0.05
CA ALA A 17 18.35 17.83 1.18
C ALA A 17 18.15 19.34 0.90
N SER A 18 17.09 19.67 0.18
CA SER A 18 16.56 21.02 0.02
C SER A 18 15.05 20.94 0.19
N PRO A 19 14.42 21.78 1.03
CA PRO A 19 12.97 21.88 1.05
C PRO A 19 12.52 22.23 -0.37
N THR A 20 11.86 21.30 -1.05
CA THR A 20 11.20 21.59 -2.32
C THR A 20 10.23 22.74 -2.04
N PRO A 21 10.33 23.90 -2.72
CA PRO A 21 9.41 24.99 -2.48
C PRO A 21 7.99 24.48 -2.64
N LEU A 22 7.06 24.92 -1.78
CA LEU A 22 5.64 24.76 -2.03
C LEU A 22 5.38 25.16 -3.50
N PRO A 23 4.60 24.39 -4.27
CA PRO A 23 4.25 24.80 -5.62
C PRO A 23 3.69 26.23 -5.56
N PRO A 24 4.04 27.10 -6.53
CA PRO A 24 3.51 28.45 -6.56
C PRO A 24 1.98 28.38 -6.47
N LEU A 25 1.40 29.26 -5.66
CA LEU A 25 -0.06 29.34 -5.53
C LEU A 25 -0.68 29.46 -6.93
N PRO A 26 -1.81 28.80 -7.19
CA PRO A 26 -2.54 28.94 -8.43
C PRO A 26 -2.70 30.40 -8.81
N SER A 27 -2.52 30.69 -10.10
CA SER A 27 -2.53 32.05 -10.64
C SER A 27 -3.73 32.88 -10.18
N TYR A 28 -4.91 32.27 -10.03
CA TYR A 28 -6.13 32.95 -9.58
C TYR A 28 -6.12 33.39 -8.11
N MET A 29 -5.30 32.77 -7.26
CA MET A 29 -5.20 33.14 -5.85
C MET A 29 -4.38 34.41 -5.61
N SER A 30 -3.62 34.87 -6.61
CA SER A 30 -2.89 36.15 -6.54
C SER A 30 -3.81 37.37 -6.29
N HIS A 31 -5.11 37.24 -6.57
CA HIS A 31 -6.10 38.30 -6.41
C HIS A 31 -7.18 37.99 -5.36
N ARG A 32 -7.08 36.85 -4.64
CA ARG A 32 -8.04 36.42 -3.63
C ARG A 32 -7.32 36.18 -2.29
N PRO A 33 -7.25 37.19 -1.40
CA PRO A 33 -6.52 37.03 -0.14
C PRO A 33 -7.18 35.97 0.74
N VAL A 34 -6.35 35.08 1.28
CA VAL A 34 -6.77 34.10 2.28
C VAL A 34 -7.06 34.83 3.60
N PRO A 35 -8.22 34.62 4.24
CA PRO A 35 -8.52 35.22 5.53
C PRO A 35 -7.45 34.87 6.58
N PRO A 36 -7.21 35.73 7.59
CA PRO A 36 -6.32 35.38 8.69
C PRO A 36 -6.83 34.16 9.46
N HIS A 37 -5.92 33.24 9.78
CA HIS A 37 -6.24 32.09 10.63
C HIS A 37 -6.55 32.57 12.06
N GLU A 38 -7.55 31.96 12.72
CA GLU A 38 -8.03 32.37 14.05
C GLU A 38 -6.94 32.40 15.14
N TYR A 39 -6.03 31.42 15.12
CA TYR A 39 -4.84 31.36 15.97
C TYR A 39 -3.59 32.06 15.41
N ASN A 40 -3.73 32.90 14.39
CA ASN A 40 -2.64 33.61 13.72
C ASN A 40 -1.53 32.67 13.19
N ILE A 41 -1.94 31.56 12.56
CA ILE A 41 -1.03 30.57 11.96
C ILE A 41 -0.60 31.02 10.56
N HIS A 42 0.69 30.88 10.26
CA HIS A 42 1.36 31.23 9.01
C HIS A 42 2.20 30.06 8.49
N PRO A 43 2.49 30.00 7.17
CA PRO A 43 3.47 29.05 6.63
C PRO A 43 4.90 29.42 7.07
N TYR A 44 5.80 28.44 7.17
CA TYR A 44 7.17 28.64 7.65
C TYR A 44 7.97 29.63 6.80
N GLY A 45 7.68 29.74 5.50
CA GLY A 45 8.33 30.69 4.60
C GLY A 45 8.20 32.16 5.07
N ASN A 46 7.13 32.49 5.79
CA ASN A 46 6.92 33.84 6.32
C ASN A 46 7.97 34.24 7.37
N LEU A 47 8.65 33.26 8.00
CA LEU A 47 9.73 33.50 8.94
C LEU A 47 10.93 34.21 8.27
N MET A 48 11.14 34.02 6.97
CA MET A 48 12.24 34.67 6.24
C MET A 48 12.04 36.19 6.08
N PHE A 49 10.79 36.67 6.21
CA PHE A 49 10.45 38.09 6.10
C PHE A 49 10.25 38.75 7.47
N SER A 50 10.41 37.98 8.56
CA SER A 50 10.37 38.51 9.93
C SER A 50 11.65 39.28 10.25
N PRO A 51 11.59 40.39 11.00
CA PRO A 51 12.77 41.17 11.38
C PRO A 51 13.77 40.33 12.21
N PRO A 52 15.09 40.63 12.13
CA PRO A 52 16.13 39.88 12.84
C PRO A 52 15.87 39.84 14.36
N PRO A 53 16.32 38.78 15.06
CA PRO A 53 16.03 38.54 16.47
C PRO A 53 16.88 39.44 17.38
N THR A 54 16.65 40.75 17.35
CA THR A 54 17.21 41.71 18.32
C THR A 54 16.17 42.24 19.30
N HIS A 55 14.91 41.77 19.20
CA HIS A 55 13.88 41.98 20.20
C HIS A 55 13.28 40.65 20.62
N SER A 56 13.15 40.43 21.93
CA SER A 56 12.52 39.28 22.59
C SER A 56 11.07 38.97 22.14
N ALA A 57 10.50 39.77 21.25
CA ALA A 57 9.15 39.61 20.70
C ALA A 57 9.05 38.54 19.58
N PHE A 58 10.17 38.09 19.00
CA PHE A 58 10.18 37.17 17.83
C PHE A 58 10.81 35.79 18.10
N THR A 59 10.93 35.36 19.35
CA THR A 59 11.19 33.93 19.62
C THR A 59 9.98 33.13 19.12
N SER A 60 10.20 32.19 18.20
CA SER A 60 9.14 31.34 17.66
C SER A 60 8.38 30.69 18.83
N LEU A 61 7.07 30.95 18.92
CA LEU A 61 6.15 30.33 19.91
C LEU A 61 6.30 28.80 19.95
N ARG A 62 6.70 28.22 18.83
CA ARG A 62 7.04 26.81 18.71
C ARG A 62 8.23 26.40 19.60
N THR A 63 9.30 27.20 19.59
CA THR A 63 10.52 26.91 20.36
C THR A 63 10.31 27.11 21.86
N GLU A 64 9.54 28.14 22.24
CA GLU A 64 9.20 28.43 23.64
C GLU A 64 8.19 27.44 24.20
N GLY A 65 7.13 27.14 23.45
CA GLY A 65 5.99 26.37 23.94
C GLY A 65 6.08 24.86 23.78
N LEU A 66 6.96 24.32 22.93
CA LEU A 66 7.14 22.86 22.80
C LEU A 66 8.19 22.30 23.77
N GLY A 67 9.01 23.14 24.39
CA GLY A 67 10.10 22.69 25.25
C GLY A 67 11.00 21.67 24.54
N SER A 68 11.18 20.48 25.13
CA SER A 68 11.97 19.39 24.53
C SER A 68 11.41 18.84 23.22
N LEU A 69 10.09 18.97 22.97
CA LEU A 69 9.46 18.50 21.73
C LEU A 69 9.83 19.36 20.52
N ARG A 70 10.48 20.52 20.72
CA ARG A 70 10.88 21.43 19.64
C ARG A 70 11.79 20.79 18.59
N THR A 71 12.49 19.71 18.92
CA THR A 71 13.39 18.99 18.01
C THR A 71 12.66 18.13 16.98
N LEU A 72 11.39 17.81 17.22
CA LEU A 72 10.55 17.06 16.29
C LEU A 72 10.02 18.01 15.20
N MET A 73 9.72 17.50 14.00
CA MET A 73 8.97 18.24 12.99
C MET A 73 7.48 18.25 13.33
N ASP A 74 6.71 19.22 12.84
CA ASP A 74 5.27 19.30 13.10
C ASP A 74 4.52 18.07 12.60
N THR A 75 5.00 17.43 11.53
CA THR A 75 4.47 16.14 11.03
C THR A 75 4.64 15.02 12.05
N HIS A 76 5.81 14.91 12.69
CA HIS A 76 6.05 13.88 13.72
C HIS A 76 5.26 14.16 15.00
N ILE A 77 5.13 15.43 15.38
CA ILE A 77 4.29 15.82 16.54
C ILE A 77 2.84 15.46 16.23
N HIS A 78 2.37 15.73 15.01
CA HIS A 78 1.04 15.37 14.57
C HIS A 78 0.80 13.86 14.63
N ASP A 79 1.66 13.06 14.00
CA ASP A 79 1.55 11.59 14.01
C ASP A 79 1.49 11.07 15.46
N PHE A 80 2.39 11.56 16.32
CA PHE A 80 2.39 11.22 17.75
C PHE A 80 1.05 11.54 18.43
N LEU A 81 0.49 12.74 18.21
CA LEU A 81 -0.78 13.15 18.80
C LEU A 81 -1.96 12.27 18.36
N THR A 82 -1.95 11.72 17.14
CA THR A 82 -3.02 10.83 16.66
C THR A 82 -3.04 9.46 17.35
N TYR A 83 -1.93 9.03 17.98
CA TYR A 83 -1.88 7.79 18.76
C TYR A 83 -2.31 7.96 20.21
N LEU A 84 -2.53 9.19 20.68
CA LEU A 84 -2.88 9.44 22.07
C LEU A 84 -4.39 9.34 22.30
N PRO A 85 -4.84 8.79 23.45
CA PRO A 85 -6.24 8.87 23.86
C PRO A 85 -6.69 10.33 23.98
N ALA A 86 -7.98 10.58 23.74
CA ALA A 86 -8.58 11.91 23.78
C ALA A 86 -8.23 12.71 25.05
N GLU A 87 -8.24 12.05 26.21
CA GLU A 87 -7.89 12.67 27.49
C GLU A 87 -6.42 13.15 27.53
N SER A 88 -5.51 12.40 26.94
CA SER A 88 -4.09 12.78 26.87
C SER A 88 -3.89 13.96 25.91
N VAL A 89 -4.56 13.95 24.76
CA VAL A 89 -4.56 15.08 23.80
C VAL A 89 -5.12 16.34 24.47
N ALA A 90 -6.23 16.21 25.21
CA ALA A 90 -6.83 17.32 25.94
C ALA A 90 -5.88 17.93 26.97
N ARG A 91 -5.26 17.10 27.83
CA ARG A 91 -4.27 17.55 28.82
C ARG A 91 -3.05 18.22 28.18
N LEU A 92 -2.57 17.70 27.05
CA LEU A 92 -1.49 18.33 26.28
C LEU A 92 -1.89 19.69 25.73
N SER A 93 -3.15 19.86 25.34
CA SER A 93 -3.67 21.15 24.85
C SER A 93 -3.61 22.26 25.89
N GLU A 94 -3.52 21.92 27.18
CA GLU A 94 -3.42 22.87 28.29
C GLU A 94 -1.97 23.25 28.65
N CYS A 95 -0.99 22.51 28.13
CA CYS A 95 0.41 22.66 28.55
C CYS A 95 1.08 23.92 27.96
N SER A 96 0.69 24.35 26.76
CA SER A 96 1.22 25.56 26.12
C SER A 96 0.34 26.05 24.98
N TRP A 97 0.51 27.33 24.58
CA TRP A 97 -0.23 27.90 23.44
C TRP A 97 0.00 27.14 22.13
N ILE A 98 1.24 26.75 21.83
CA ILE A 98 1.52 26.00 20.60
C ILE A 98 0.91 24.59 20.64
N LEU A 99 0.93 23.90 21.79
CA LEU A 99 0.27 22.59 21.91
C LEU A 99 -1.25 22.71 21.83
N MET A 100 -1.83 23.76 22.41
CA MET A 100 -3.25 24.09 22.21
C MET A 100 -3.56 24.26 20.72
N VAL A 101 -2.77 25.06 20.00
CA VAL A 101 -2.98 25.32 18.57
C VAL A 101 -2.83 24.04 17.75
N LEU A 102 -1.76 23.27 17.95
CA LEU A 102 -1.53 22.02 17.21
C LEU A 102 -2.60 20.95 17.49
N THR A 103 -3.07 20.84 18.74
CA THR A 103 -4.08 19.84 19.10
C THR A 103 -5.49 20.26 18.71
N ARG A 104 -5.85 21.55 18.76
CA ARG A 104 -7.21 22.03 18.48
C ARG A 104 -7.46 22.41 17.03
N SER A 105 -6.44 22.86 16.29
CA SER A 105 -6.57 23.25 14.88
C SER A 105 -6.47 22.06 13.93
N ASP A 106 -5.83 20.97 14.35
CA ASP A 106 -5.73 19.77 13.53
C ASP A 106 -6.96 18.88 13.70
N ILE A 107 -7.78 18.93 12.67
CA ILE A 107 -9.01 18.16 12.58
C ILE A 107 -8.81 16.64 12.67
N ARG A 108 -7.67 16.10 12.18
CA ARG A 108 -7.48 14.64 12.04
C ARG A 108 -7.42 13.94 13.38
N ILE A 109 -6.89 14.61 14.41
CA ILE A 109 -6.77 14.07 15.76
C ILE A 109 -8.17 13.79 16.33
N TRP A 110 -9.05 14.79 16.28
CA TRP A 110 -10.35 14.72 16.93
C TRP A 110 -11.45 14.10 16.07
N LYS A 111 -11.33 14.18 14.75
CA LYS A 111 -12.34 13.64 13.82
C LYS A 111 -12.47 12.12 13.95
N ASP A 112 -11.36 11.39 13.93
CA ASP A 112 -11.40 9.92 14.09
C ASP A 112 -11.90 9.55 15.49
N LEU A 113 -11.46 10.25 16.55
CA LEU A 113 -11.95 10.05 17.93
C LEU A 113 -13.47 10.27 18.06
N VAL A 114 -14.00 11.35 17.48
CA VAL A 114 -15.45 11.61 17.44
C VAL A 114 -16.17 10.48 16.70
N CYS A 115 -15.67 10.08 15.53
CA CYS A 115 -16.25 9.02 14.71
C CYS A 115 -16.24 7.65 15.39
N SER A 116 -15.15 7.30 16.09
CA SER A 116 -14.95 5.98 16.69
C SER A 116 -15.63 5.83 18.05
N ASP A 117 -15.56 6.85 18.92
CA ASP A 117 -15.93 6.75 20.34
C ASP A 117 -17.34 7.30 20.63
N LEU A 118 -17.80 8.30 19.87
CA LEU A 118 -19.08 8.95 20.18
C LEU A 118 -20.24 8.44 19.32
N TYR A 119 -20.04 8.33 18.00
CA TYR A 119 -21.14 8.02 17.09
C TYR A 119 -21.80 6.65 17.28
N PRO A 120 -21.14 5.62 17.84
CA PRO A 120 -21.81 4.36 18.18
C PRO A 120 -22.78 4.46 19.37
N THR A 121 -22.72 5.51 20.19
CA THR A 121 -23.33 5.49 21.55
C THR A 121 -24.18 6.70 21.94
N ALA A 122 -24.09 7.85 21.24
CA ALA A 122 -24.71 9.09 21.68
C ALA A 122 -25.52 9.84 20.60
N LYS A 123 -26.51 10.64 21.02
CA LYS A 123 -27.03 11.76 20.22
C LYS A 123 -25.97 12.85 20.23
N ILE A 124 -25.18 12.96 19.17
CA ILE A 124 -24.11 13.96 19.07
C ILE A 124 -24.70 15.21 18.46
N LYS A 125 -24.57 16.33 19.19
CA LYS A 125 -24.81 17.65 18.64
C LYS A 125 -23.49 18.28 18.24
N TRP A 126 -23.39 18.72 16.99
CA TRP A 126 -22.21 19.45 16.52
C TRP A 126 -21.99 20.72 17.35
N ALA A 127 -20.74 21.00 17.70
CA ALA A 127 -20.36 22.15 18.50
C ALA A 127 -19.18 22.90 17.87
N SER A 128 -19.35 23.37 16.64
CA SER A 128 -18.42 24.21 15.86
C SER A 128 -17.02 23.66 15.55
N ALA A 129 -16.55 22.64 16.27
CA ALA A 129 -15.28 21.94 16.05
C ALA A 129 -15.33 20.51 16.62
N TYR A 130 -14.52 19.60 16.07
CA TYR A 130 -14.49 18.19 16.53
C TYR A 130 -14.03 18.03 17.98
N TRP A 131 -12.99 18.75 18.38
CA TRP A 131 -12.49 18.69 19.76
C TRP A 131 -13.57 19.13 20.76
N ARG A 132 -14.30 20.21 20.44
CA ARG A 132 -15.37 20.77 21.28
C ARG A 132 -16.60 19.86 21.31
N THR A 133 -16.95 19.29 20.16
CA THR A 133 -18.01 18.27 20.04
C THR A 133 -17.70 17.08 20.94
N TYR A 134 -16.46 16.60 20.91
CA TYR A 134 -16.02 15.49 21.77
C TYR A 134 -16.10 15.83 23.26
N ALA A 135 -15.50 16.95 23.62
CA ALA A 135 -15.43 17.48 24.97
C ALA A 135 -16.81 17.65 25.63
N LEU A 136 -17.75 18.30 24.92
CA LEU A 136 -19.10 18.55 25.42
C LEU A 136 -19.91 17.25 25.53
N THR A 137 -19.74 16.33 24.58
CA THR A 137 -20.47 15.05 24.58
C THR A 137 -20.04 14.15 25.74
N LYS A 138 -18.74 14.10 26.06
CA LYS A 138 -18.22 13.30 27.18
C LYS A 138 -18.29 14.01 28.54
N GLY A 139 -18.81 15.24 28.60
CA GLY A 139 -18.92 16.01 29.84
C GLY A 139 -17.56 16.32 30.47
N CYS A 140 -16.53 16.51 29.64
CA CYS A 140 -15.17 16.67 30.13
C CYS A 140 -14.98 18.01 30.86
N SER A 141 -14.28 17.99 31.99
CA SER A 141 -14.04 19.18 32.83
C SER A 141 -12.94 20.11 32.30
N TYR A 142 -12.07 19.63 31.40
CA TYR A 142 -11.00 20.40 30.73
C TYR A 142 -11.52 21.39 29.66
N VAL A 143 -12.84 21.49 29.50
CA VAL A 143 -13.51 22.34 28.49
C VAL A 143 -13.75 23.77 29.01
N GLY A 144 -13.50 24.00 30.29
CA GLY A 144 -13.82 25.25 30.97
C GLY A 144 -12.77 26.35 30.88
N VAL A 145 -11.75 26.25 30.02
CA VAL A 145 -10.54 27.03 30.27
C VAL A 145 -9.89 27.63 29.00
N ASP A 146 -10.31 28.84 28.64
CA ASP A 146 -9.52 29.83 27.87
C ASP A 146 -8.35 30.41 28.73
N HIS A 147 -7.81 29.67 29.73
CA HIS A 147 -6.70 30.15 30.59
C HIS A 147 -5.32 29.97 29.95
N VAL A 148 -5.23 29.57 28.68
CA VAL A 148 -3.93 29.61 27.98
C VAL A 148 -3.61 31.09 27.72
N ALA A 149 -2.82 31.64 28.65
CA ALA A 149 -2.31 33.00 28.77
C ALA A 149 -2.78 33.99 27.68
N GLU A 150 -3.64 34.95 28.06
CA GLU A 150 -4.02 36.11 27.23
C GLU A 150 -2.81 36.78 26.54
N GLY A 151 -1.60 36.69 27.13
CA GLY A 151 -0.35 37.22 26.58
C GLY A 151 0.23 36.49 25.35
N ALA A 152 -0.25 35.29 24.98
CA ALA A 152 0.17 34.58 23.77
C ALA A 152 -0.81 34.79 22.58
N ARG A 153 -2.02 35.30 22.86
CA ARG A 153 -3.08 35.50 21.88
C ARG A 153 -2.66 36.58 20.87
N GLY A 154 -2.64 36.21 19.58
CA GLY A 154 -2.26 37.12 18.49
C GLY A 154 -0.77 37.10 18.09
N ARG A 155 0.11 36.38 18.79
CA ARG A 155 1.48 36.13 18.32
C ARG A 155 1.47 35.15 17.12
N PRO A 156 2.34 35.33 16.11
CA PRO A 156 2.35 34.46 14.95
C PRO A 156 2.83 33.04 15.31
N VAL A 157 2.09 32.04 14.84
CA VAL A 157 2.47 30.62 14.89
C VAL A 157 2.89 30.21 13.48
N TYR A 158 4.01 29.49 13.33
CA TYR A 158 4.47 29.03 12.02
C TYR A 158 4.34 27.51 11.94
N SER A 159 3.53 27.02 11.00
CA SER A 159 3.36 25.58 10.75
C SER A 159 2.79 25.33 9.35
N ASP A 160 3.58 24.76 8.44
CA ASP A 160 3.08 24.39 7.11
C ASP A 160 2.04 23.27 7.18
N VAL A 161 2.16 22.35 8.16
CA VAL A 161 1.25 21.20 8.31
C VAL A 161 -0.18 21.67 8.61
N VAL A 162 -0.34 22.55 9.60
CA VAL A 162 -1.65 23.07 10.01
C VAL A 162 -2.15 24.13 9.03
N TYR A 163 -1.28 25.02 8.55
CA TYR A 163 -1.69 26.07 7.62
C TYR A 163 -2.15 25.51 6.27
N ARG A 164 -1.58 24.39 5.82
CA ARG A 164 -1.94 23.78 4.53
C ARG A 164 -3.40 23.32 4.48
N THR A 165 -3.93 22.72 5.54
CA THR A 165 -5.34 22.27 5.56
C THR A 165 -6.30 23.45 5.51
N TYR A 166 -5.96 24.54 6.20
CA TYR A 166 -6.65 25.82 6.14
C TYR A 166 -6.62 26.42 4.73
N LEU A 167 -5.44 26.44 4.10
CA LEU A 167 -5.25 26.93 2.74
C LEU A 167 -6.06 26.10 1.72
N CYS A 168 -6.07 24.77 1.84
CA CYS A 168 -6.85 23.88 0.98
C CYS A 168 -8.36 24.17 1.03
N TYR A 169 -8.91 24.57 2.19
CA TYR A 169 -10.31 25.00 2.27
C TYR A 169 -10.51 26.37 1.60
N HIS A 170 -9.64 27.33 1.92
CA HIS A 170 -9.79 28.71 1.44
C HIS A 170 -9.43 28.93 -0.03
N CYS A 171 -8.72 27.99 -0.68
CA CYS A 171 -8.49 28.03 -2.12
C CYS A 171 -9.74 27.65 -2.94
N MET A 172 -10.80 27.14 -2.29
CA MET A 172 -12.02 26.68 -2.92
C MET A 172 -13.12 27.77 -2.97
N PRO A 173 -14.04 27.70 -3.94
CA PRO A 173 -13.93 26.92 -5.16
C PRO A 173 -12.89 27.56 -6.11
N PRO A 174 -12.37 26.81 -7.08
CA PRO A 174 -11.62 27.41 -8.18
C PRO A 174 -12.52 28.31 -9.04
N PRO A 175 -11.95 29.14 -9.94
CA PRO A 175 -12.72 29.93 -10.89
C PRO A 175 -13.68 29.07 -11.70
N LEU A 176 -14.96 29.44 -11.71
CA LEU A 176 -16.00 28.73 -12.46
C LEU A 176 -15.87 28.97 -13.97
N PRO A 177 -16.22 27.99 -14.81
CA PRO A 177 -16.26 28.18 -16.26
C PRO A 177 -17.23 29.31 -16.64
N LYS A 178 -16.80 30.21 -17.53
CA LYS A 178 -17.67 31.26 -18.12
C LYS A 178 -18.64 30.70 -19.19
N GLY A 179 -18.44 29.45 -19.57
CA GLY A 179 -19.22 28.61 -20.47
C GLY A 179 -18.59 27.22 -20.46
N ASP A 180 -19.38 26.15 -20.48
CA ASP A 180 -18.85 24.79 -20.42
C ASP A 180 -18.71 24.16 -21.82
N GLY A 181 -17.70 23.30 -21.98
CA GLY A 181 -17.40 22.61 -23.24
C GLY A 181 -18.29 21.39 -23.47
N LEU A 182 -19.39 21.24 -22.72
CA LEU A 182 -20.28 20.09 -22.79
C LEU A 182 -21.53 20.43 -23.59
N GLU A 183 -22.02 19.41 -24.31
CA GLU A 183 -23.30 19.48 -24.97
C GLU A 183 -24.42 19.51 -23.92
N ARG A 184 -25.36 20.45 -24.07
CA ARG A 184 -26.60 20.55 -23.28
C ARG A 184 -27.78 20.35 -24.21
N VAL A 185 -28.62 19.37 -23.91
CA VAL A 185 -29.75 18.98 -24.75
C VAL A 185 -30.96 18.72 -23.89
N ASP A 186 -32.09 19.30 -24.31
CA ASP A 186 -33.38 19.09 -23.66
C ASP A 186 -33.86 17.64 -23.81
N ALA A 187 -34.38 17.06 -22.71
CA ALA A 187 -34.82 15.68 -22.66
C ALA A 187 -35.92 15.35 -23.68
N ASP A 188 -36.87 16.26 -23.90
CA ASP A 188 -37.98 16.06 -24.83
C ASP A 188 -37.52 16.14 -26.29
N VAL A 189 -36.56 17.03 -26.56
CA VAL A 189 -35.96 17.19 -27.90
C VAL A 189 -35.06 16.00 -28.24
N MET A 190 -34.31 15.48 -27.27
CA MET A 190 -33.38 14.36 -27.46
C MET A 190 -34.10 13.07 -27.84
N GLY A 191 -35.15 12.76 -27.08
CA GLY A 191 -35.78 11.45 -27.08
C GLY A 191 -34.81 10.29 -26.79
N TYR A 192 -35.32 9.06 -26.91
CA TYR A 192 -34.52 7.85 -26.63
C TYR A 192 -33.41 7.62 -27.68
N GLU A 193 -33.71 7.86 -28.96
CA GLU A 193 -32.76 7.64 -30.06
C GLU A 193 -31.57 8.61 -29.98
N GLY A 194 -31.85 9.90 -29.77
CA GLY A 194 -30.82 10.90 -29.60
C GLY A 194 -29.96 10.64 -28.36
N PHE A 195 -30.52 10.02 -27.32
CA PHE A 195 -29.73 9.59 -26.15
C PHE A 195 -28.76 8.47 -26.54
N VAL A 196 -29.26 7.38 -27.16
CA VAL A 196 -28.44 6.22 -27.52
C VAL A 196 -27.30 6.58 -28.47
N GLU A 197 -27.55 7.50 -29.41
CA GLU A 197 -26.50 8.03 -30.29
C GLU A 197 -25.37 8.70 -29.48
N ARG A 198 -25.72 9.52 -28.48
CA ARG A 198 -24.75 10.21 -27.61
C ARG A 198 -24.06 9.25 -26.64
N GLU A 199 -24.78 8.29 -26.10
CA GLU A 199 -24.24 7.26 -25.21
C GLU A 199 -23.15 6.44 -25.94
N ARG A 200 -23.40 6.05 -27.20
CA ARG A 200 -22.43 5.34 -28.05
C ARG A 200 -21.18 6.15 -28.37
N ARG A 201 -21.24 7.49 -28.39
CA ARG A 201 -20.06 8.35 -28.56
C ARG A 201 -19.14 8.35 -27.34
N ASN A 202 -19.61 7.81 -26.20
CA ASN A 202 -18.87 7.72 -24.95
C ASN A 202 -18.25 9.06 -24.50
N ARG A 203 -19.04 10.14 -24.55
CA ARG A 203 -18.62 11.50 -24.17
C ARG A 203 -19.62 12.12 -23.16
N PRO A 204 -19.15 12.80 -22.10
CA PRO A 204 -20.05 13.45 -21.16
C PRO A 204 -20.93 14.51 -21.82
N PHE A 205 -22.20 14.58 -21.42
CA PHE A 205 -23.15 15.61 -21.84
C PHE A 205 -24.21 15.82 -20.75
N VAL A 206 -24.93 16.94 -20.82
CA VAL A 206 -25.96 17.32 -19.85
C VAL A 206 -27.34 17.28 -20.50
N ILE A 207 -28.27 16.67 -19.79
CA ILE A 207 -29.69 16.59 -20.13
C ILE A 207 -30.41 17.70 -19.36
N THR A 208 -31.14 18.56 -20.05
CA THR A 208 -31.90 19.67 -19.47
C THR A 208 -33.41 19.44 -19.60
N GLY A 209 -34.22 20.36 -19.05
CA GLY A 209 -35.68 20.28 -19.16
C GLY A 209 -36.33 19.33 -18.15
N LEU A 210 -35.69 19.12 -17.00
CA LEU A 210 -36.24 18.30 -15.91
C LEU A 210 -36.89 19.21 -14.86
N GLY A 211 -38.18 19.00 -14.59
CA GLY A 211 -38.96 19.85 -13.70
C GLY A 211 -39.41 19.17 -12.41
N GLU A 212 -39.99 19.96 -11.53
CA GLU A 212 -40.60 19.50 -10.28
C GLU A 212 -41.82 18.59 -10.50
N GLY A 213 -42.45 18.67 -11.69
CA GLY A 213 -43.57 17.83 -12.07
C GLY A 213 -43.17 16.38 -12.35
N GLU A 214 -41.94 16.15 -12.80
CA GLU A 214 -41.41 14.81 -13.07
C GLU A 214 -40.57 14.25 -11.92
N PHE A 215 -39.81 15.09 -11.23
CA PHE A 215 -38.90 14.66 -10.17
C PHE A 215 -39.25 15.35 -8.85
N GLU A 216 -39.87 14.59 -7.94
CA GLU A 216 -40.32 15.07 -6.62
C GLU A 216 -39.23 15.85 -5.87
N GLY A 217 -37.97 15.37 -5.93
CA GLY A 217 -36.84 16.01 -5.26
C GLY A 217 -36.61 17.45 -5.69
N LEU A 218 -36.80 17.78 -6.97
CA LEU A 218 -36.62 19.15 -7.48
C LEU A 218 -37.65 20.12 -6.88
N GLY A 219 -38.79 19.64 -6.41
CA GLY A 219 -39.85 20.47 -5.82
C GLY A 219 -39.98 20.37 -4.30
N THR A 220 -40.13 19.17 -3.73
CA THR A 220 -40.43 19.02 -2.29
C THR A 220 -39.17 19.08 -1.43
N TRP A 221 -38.05 18.51 -1.90
CA TRP A 221 -36.81 18.44 -1.10
C TRP A 221 -36.06 19.77 -1.12
N SER A 222 -36.15 20.50 -2.23
CA SER A 222 -35.50 21.81 -2.44
C SER A 222 -36.07 22.93 -1.57
N LYS A 223 -37.24 22.72 -0.97
CA LYS A 223 -37.84 23.64 0.01
C LYS A 223 -37.15 23.52 1.36
N ALA A 224 -37.06 24.62 2.10
CA ALA A 224 -36.48 24.64 3.44
C ALA A 224 -37.15 23.60 4.35
N GLY A 225 -36.35 22.68 4.93
CA GLY A 225 -36.86 21.62 5.80
C GLY A 225 -37.53 20.44 5.08
N GLY A 226 -37.59 20.46 3.74
CA GLY A 226 -38.36 19.50 2.95
C GLY A 226 -37.81 18.08 3.03
N LEU A 227 -36.50 17.91 2.84
CA LEU A 227 -35.85 16.61 3.02
C LEU A 227 -35.84 16.18 4.49
N GLU A 228 -35.63 17.13 5.42
CA GLU A 228 -35.68 16.86 6.86
C GLU A 228 -37.03 16.25 7.28
N GLY A 229 -38.15 16.81 6.82
CA GLY A 229 -39.47 16.26 7.10
C GLY A 229 -39.72 14.91 6.42
N ARG A 230 -39.27 14.73 5.17
CA ARG A 230 -39.46 13.47 4.43
C ARG A 230 -38.62 12.32 5.00
N ALA A 231 -37.47 12.64 5.59
CA ALA A 231 -36.55 11.70 6.20
C ALA A 231 -36.55 11.78 7.74
N GLU A 232 -37.66 12.24 8.34
CA GLU A 232 -37.74 12.42 9.79
C GLU A 232 -37.40 11.13 10.56
N GLY A 233 -36.50 11.23 11.54
CA GLY A 233 -36.04 10.11 12.35
C GLY A 233 -35.13 9.11 11.63
N ARG A 234 -34.95 9.22 10.31
CA ARG A 234 -34.07 8.36 9.53
C ARG A 234 -32.61 8.75 9.73
N LYS A 235 -31.75 7.75 9.90
CA LYS A 235 -30.30 7.94 9.95
C LYS A 235 -29.65 7.57 8.62
N PHE A 236 -28.64 8.34 8.26
CA PHE A 236 -27.87 8.21 7.01
C PHE A 236 -26.40 7.96 7.32
N ARG A 237 -25.77 7.13 6.48
CA ARG A 237 -24.33 6.85 6.59
C ARG A 237 -23.50 7.99 5.99
N CYS A 238 -22.59 8.52 6.78
CA CYS A 238 -21.61 9.54 6.41
C CYS A 238 -20.18 9.00 6.54
N THR A 239 -19.29 9.41 5.65
CA THR A 239 -17.89 8.96 5.63
C THR A 239 -16.96 10.13 5.31
N SER A 240 -15.67 10.00 5.61
CA SER A 240 -14.65 10.95 5.19
C SER A 240 -13.35 10.20 4.95
N VAL A 241 -12.54 10.64 3.98
CA VAL A 241 -11.23 10.01 3.71
C VAL A 241 -10.24 10.18 4.88
N GLN A 242 -10.51 11.11 5.81
CA GLN A 242 -9.70 11.39 7.00
C GLN A 242 -10.16 10.62 8.25
N SER A 243 -11.17 9.76 8.15
CA SER A 243 -11.67 8.92 9.25
C SER A 243 -11.82 7.48 8.79
N SER A 244 -11.40 6.53 9.62
CA SER A 244 -11.58 5.10 9.34
C SER A 244 -12.99 4.60 9.68
N HIS A 245 -13.78 5.42 10.37
CA HIS A 245 -15.09 5.05 10.88
C HIS A 245 -16.21 5.80 10.16
N ALA A 246 -17.22 5.05 9.71
CA ALA A 246 -18.45 5.62 9.20
C ALA A 246 -19.35 6.07 10.34
N VAL A 247 -20.08 7.16 10.11
CA VAL A 247 -20.96 7.81 11.07
C VAL A 247 -22.40 7.67 10.61
N SER A 248 -23.34 7.50 11.55
CA SER A 248 -24.77 7.50 11.26
C SER A 248 -25.43 8.71 11.92
N THR A 249 -26.05 9.60 11.13
CA THR A 249 -26.65 10.86 11.60
C THR A 249 -27.99 11.14 10.94
N THR A 250 -28.82 11.97 11.55
CA THR A 250 -30.03 12.49 10.88
C THR A 250 -29.64 13.55 9.86
N ILE A 251 -30.50 13.79 8.86
CA ILE A 251 -30.26 14.83 7.86
C ILE A 251 -30.25 16.23 8.49
N GLY A 252 -31.08 16.48 9.51
CA GLY A 252 -31.10 17.76 10.23
C GLY A 252 -29.80 18.06 10.97
N ASP A 253 -29.29 17.09 11.74
CA ASP A 253 -27.99 17.23 12.44
C ASP A 253 -26.83 17.41 11.43
N TYR A 254 -26.91 16.73 10.28
CA TYR A 254 -25.91 16.86 9.23
C TYR A 254 -25.93 18.24 8.56
N THR A 255 -27.11 18.81 8.32
CA THR A 255 -27.25 20.18 7.80
C THR A 255 -26.67 21.21 8.78
N GLU A 256 -26.87 21.04 10.09
CA GLU A 256 -26.25 21.90 11.12
C GLU A 256 -24.71 21.82 11.06
N TYR A 257 -24.15 20.61 11.00
CA TYR A 257 -22.71 20.39 10.80
C TYR A 257 -22.19 21.06 9.52
N ALA A 258 -22.88 20.84 8.40
CA ALA A 258 -22.40 21.25 7.08
C ALA A 258 -22.37 22.77 6.88
N ARG A 259 -23.21 23.53 7.61
CA ARG A 259 -23.23 25.00 7.55
C ARG A 259 -22.00 25.64 8.18
N GLU A 260 -21.46 25.02 9.22
CA GLU A 260 -20.36 25.60 9.99
C GLU A 260 -18.98 25.07 9.60
N VAL A 261 -18.94 23.89 8.99
CA VAL A 261 -17.68 23.19 8.75
C VAL A 261 -16.78 23.92 7.74
N LYS A 262 -15.50 24.10 8.11
CA LYS A 262 -14.47 24.76 7.30
C LYS A 262 -13.20 23.91 7.24
N GLU A 263 -13.23 22.85 6.44
CA GLU A 263 -12.13 21.88 6.37
C GLU A 263 -11.90 21.37 4.93
N GLU A 264 -10.71 20.82 4.68
CA GLU A 264 -10.34 20.32 3.35
C GLU A 264 -11.10 19.06 2.90
N SER A 265 -11.63 18.28 3.86
CA SER A 265 -12.28 17.00 3.58
C SER A 265 -13.39 16.66 4.59
N PRO A 266 -14.53 17.38 4.56
CA PRO A 266 -15.67 17.17 5.47
C PRO A 266 -16.24 15.76 5.41
N MET A 267 -17.10 15.44 6.40
CA MET A 267 -17.97 14.28 6.31
C MET A 267 -18.87 14.44 5.07
N TYR A 268 -19.07 13.32 4.39
CA TYR A 268 -19.83 13.22 3.14
C TYR A 268 -20.85 12.09 3.28
N LEU A 269 -22.13 12.42 3.12
CA LEU A 269 -23.24 11.49 3.18
C LEU A 269 -23.34 10.78 1.82
N PHE A 270 -23.25 9.45 1.84
CA PHE A 270 -23.26 8.62 0.65
C PHE A 270 -24.16 7.40 0.90
N GLU A 271 -25.47 7.60 0.80
CA GLU A 271 -26.48 6.63 1.22
C GLU A 271 -26.93 5.78 0.03
N ARG A 272 -26.72 4.47 0.12
CA ARG A 272 -27.01 3.49 -0.94
C ARG A 272 -28.45 2.97 -0.93
N THR A 273 -29.15 3.09 0.20
CA THR A 273 -30.55 2.66 0.33
C THR A 273 -31.39 3.90 0.44
N MET A 274 -32.20 4.25 -0.56
CA MET A 274 -33.03 5.47 -0.49
C MET A 274 -34.46 5.18 -0.02
N GLY A 275 -34.90 3.92 -0.03
CA GLY A 275 -36.18 3.53 0.59
C GLY A 275 -37.37 4.27 -0.04
N ASP A 276 -38.26 4.85 0.78
CA ASP A 276 -39.41 5.60 0.28
C ASP A 276 -39.04 6.86 -0.53
N LEU A 277 -37.83 7.39 -0.38
CA LEU A 277 -37.33 8.50 -1.21
C LEU A 277 -37.15 8.09 -2.68
N GLU A 278 -37.15 6.78 -2.99
CA GLU A 278 -36.98 6.28 -4.37
C GLU A 278 -38.24 6.38 -5.23
N LYS A 279 -39.43 6.49 -4.62
CA LYS A 279 -40.71 6.38 -5.35
C LYS A 279 -40.89 7.52 -6.35
N GLY A 280 -40.88 8.77 -5.88
CA GLY A 280 -41.04 9.95 -6.75
C GLY A 280 -39.90 10.11 -7.76
N TYR A 281 -38.70 9.65 -7.40
CA TYR A 281 -37.55 9.65 -8.30
C TYR A 281 -37.67 8.59 -9.42
N GLY A 282 -38.09 7.38 -9.07
CA GLY A 282 -38.23 6.27 -10.01
C GLY A 282 -39.34 6.48 -11.05
N GLU A 283 -40.40 7.22 -10.71
CA GLU A 283 -41.46 7.60 -11.65
C GLU A 283 -40.94 8.59 -12.71
N GLY A 284 -40.21 9.64 -12.29
CA GLY A 284 -39.58 10.60 -13.20
C GLY A 284 -38.57 9.95 -14.15
N LEU A 285 -37.78 8.98 -13.66
CA LEU A 285 -36.91 8.20 -14.54
C LEU A 285 -37.69 7.42 -15.60
N LYS A 286 -38.78 6.75 -15.23
CA LYS A 286 -39.57 5.95 -16.18
C LYS A 286 -40.24 6.82 -17.24
N SER A 287 -40.72 8.00 -16.87
CA SER A 287 -41.46 8.89 -17.77
C SER A 287 -40.53 9.73 -18.65
N LYS A 288 -39.49 10.35 -18.07
CA LYS A 288 -38.66 11.35 -18.74
C LYS A 288 -37.31 10.81 -19.22
N LEU A 289 -36.71 9.88 -18.47
CA LEU A 289 -35.37 9.34 -18.75
C LEU A 289 -35.33 7.79 -18.78
N PRO A 290 -36.21 7.13 -19.57
CA PRO A 290 -36.41 5.68 -19.50
C PRO A 290 -35.17 4.86 -19.85
N PHE A 291 -34.20 5.44 -20.57
CA PHE A 291 -32.93 4.81 -20.92
C PHE A 291 -32.01 4.53 -19.71
N PHE A 292 -32.22 5.17 -18.57
CA PHE A 292 -31.52 4.86 -17.32
C PHE A 292 -32.20 3.73 -16.51
N THR A 293 -33.29 3.18 -17.03
CA THR A 293 -34.03 2.05 -16.45
C THR A 293 -33.83 0.80 -17.30
N ASN A 294 -34.32 -0.35 -16.83
CA ASN A 294 -34.31 -1.62 -17.58
C ASN A 294 -35.24 -1.62 -18.83
N HIS A 295 -35.51 -0.45 -19.41
CA HIS A 295 -36.33 -0.31 -20.59
C HIS A 295 -35.57 -0.78 -21.83
N GLN A 296 -36.22 -1.59 -22.64
CA GLN A 296 -35.70 -2.09 -23.91
C GLN A 296 -36.50 -1.47 -25.05
N LYS A 297 -35.79 -0.93 -26.05
CA LYS A 297 -36.39 -0.30 -27.23
C LYS A 297 -35.70 -0.79 -28.50
N THR A 298 -36.49 -1.08 -29.53
CA THR A 298 -35.98 -1.33 -30.89
C THR A 298 -35.76 0.00 -31.58
N MET A 299 -34.55 0.19 -32.11
CA MET A 299 -34.11 1.40 -32.78
C MET A 299 -34.56 1.43 -34.24
N GLN A 300 -34.47 2.60 -34.88
CA GLN A 300 -34.80 2.76 -36.30
C GLN A 300 -33.93 1.89 -37.23
N ASP A 301 -32.69 1.60 -36.84
CA ASP A 301 -31.76 0.72 -37.56
C ASP A 301 -32.05 -0.79 -37.34
N GLY A 302 -33.09 -1.12 -36.58
CA GLY A 302 -33.48 -2.49 -36.23
C GLY A 302 -32.72 -3.08 -35.03
N THR A 303 -31.71 -2.39 -34.49
CA THR A 303 -30.97 -2.84 -33.31
C THR A 303 -31.81 -2.69 -32.04
N LYS A 304 -31.60 -3.56 -31.03
CA LYS A 304 -32.26 -3.40 -29.73
C LYS A 304 -31.30 -2.77 -28.74
N HIS A 305 -31.70 -1.66 -28.16
CA HIS A 305 -31.01 -1.06 -27.03
C HIS A 305 -31.72 -1.42 -25.73
N ARG A 306 -30.93 -1.69 -24.70
CA ARG A 306 -31.42 -1.94 -23.35
C ARG A 306 -30.65 -1.08 -22.36
N GLY A 307 -31.40 -0.32 -21.57
CA GLY A 307 -30.86 0.38 -20.41
C GLY A 307 -30.72 -0.55 -19.20
N ASP A 308 -29.89 -0.14 -18.24
CA ASP A 308 -29.73 -0.75 -16.92
C ASP A 308 -29.72 -2.30 -16.83
N ILE A 309 -28.91 -2.94 -17.66
CA ILE A 309 -28.76 -4.40 -17.78
C ILE A 309 -28.42 -5.08 -16.44
N PHE A 310 -27.69 -4.41 -15.55
CA PHE A 310 -27.37 -4.94 -14.22
C PHE A 310 -28.62 -5.23 -13.36
N SER A 311 -29.79 -4.68 -13.69
CA SER A 311 -31.04 -5.04 -13.02
C SER A 311 -31.39 -6.53 -13.16
N LEU A 312 -30.89 -7.21 -14.20
CA LEU A 312 -31.07 -8.65 -14.42
C LEU A 312 -30.49 -9.52 -13.31
N LEU A 313 -29.52 -9.00 -12.55
CA LEU A 313 -28.88 -9.70 -11.44
C LEU A 313 -29.77 -9.78 -10.19
N GLY A 314 -30.90 -9.06 -10.15
CA GLY A 314 -31.79 -9.05 -8.99
C GLY A 314 -31.05 -8.67 -7.70
N SER A 315 -31.15 -9.49 -6.67
CA SER A 315 -30.49 -9.26 -5.37
C SER A 315 -28.96 -9.36 -5.43
N ASP A 316 -28.40 -10.02 -6.45
CA ASP A 316 -26.95 -10.16 -6.63
C ASP A 316 -26.30 -8.91 -7.23
N ARG A 317 -27.10 -7.92 -7.62
CA ARG A 317 -26.63 -6.67 -8.20
C ARG A 317 -25.70 -5.93 -7.22
N PRO A 318 -24.54 -5.42 -7.68
CA PRO A 318 -23.73 -4.48 -6.91
C PRO A 318 -24.51 -3.23 -6.48
N ASP A 319 -24.08 -2.60 -5.40
CA ASP A 319 -24.59 -1.28 -5.01
C ASP A 319 -24.44 -0.31 -6.20
N TYR A 320 -25.52 0.38 -6.55
CA TYR A 320 -25.62 1.06 -7.85
C TYR A 320 -26.28 2.43 -7.81
N ARG A 321 -26.88 2.85 -6.69
CA ARG A 321 -27.61 4.12 -6.60
C ARG A 321 -27.31 4.75 -5.26
N TRP A 322 -27.13 6.07 -5.24
CA TRP A 322 -26.78 6.80 -4.03
C TRP A 322 -27.49 8.15 -3.93
N LEU A 323 -27.95 8.47 -2.73
CA LEU A 323 -28.21 9.84 -2.29
C LEU A 323 -26.90 10.41 -1.74
N ILE A 324 -26.48 11.53 -2.33
CA ILE A 324 -25.22 12.18 -2.01
C ILE A 324 -25.52 13.55 -1.40
N VAL A 325 -25.07 13.77 -0.17
CA VAL A 325 -25.20 15.08 0.50
C VAL A 325 -23.84 15.52 1.05
N GLY A 326 -23.43 16.74 0.74
CA GLY A 326 -22.16 17.27 1.21
C GLY A 326 -22.18 18.78 1.42
N PRO A 327 -21.34 19.32 2.31
CA PRO A 327 -21.17 20.76 2.47
C PRO A 327 -20.73 21.44 1.17
N ASN A 328 -20.92 22.75 1.08
CA ASN A 328 -20.33 23.55 0.01
C ASN A 328 -18.79 23.34 -0.03
N PHE A 329 -18.24 23.26 -1.24
CA PHE A 329 -16.82 23.02 -1.54
C PHE A 329 -16.25 21.63 -1.20
N SER A 330 -17.08 20.72 -0.67
CA SER A 330 -16.76 19.29 -0.57
C SER A 330 -17.00 18.54 -1.88
N GLY A 331 -16.73 17.24 -1.93
CA GLY A 331 -17.10 16.42 -3.09
C GLY A 331 -16.31 15.12 -3.19
N SER A 332 -16.21 14.59 -4.42
CA SER A 332 -15.54 13.33 -4.72
C SER A 332 -14.22 13.57 -5.45
N ALA A 333 -13.14 12.95 -4.97
CA ALA A 333 -11.83 12.96 -5.63
C ALA A 333 -11.86 12.24 -6.99
N PHE A 334 -10.76 12.29 -7.75
CA PHE A 334 -10.67 11.64 -9.05
C PHE A 334 -10.87 10.14 -8.95
N HIS A 335 -11.82 9.62 -9.73
CA HIS A 335 -12.06 8.19 -9.89
C HIS A 335 -12.62 7.89 -11.28
N ILE A 336 -12.62 6.60 -11.61
CA ILE A 336 -13.41 6.03 -12.70
C ILE A 336 -14.51 5.19 -12.03
N ASP A 337 -15.71 5.24 -12.57
CA ASP A 337 -16.81 4.42 -12.08
C ASP A 337 -16.48 2.92 -12.11
N PRO A 338 -16.80 2.18 -11.03
CA PRO A 338 -16.41 0.78 -10.91
C PRO A 338 -17.16 -0.12 -11.88
N ASN A 339 -16.68 -1.36 -12.02
CA ASN A 339 -17.36 -2.41 -12.79
C ASN A 339 -17.60 -2.04 -14.27
N CYS A 340 -16.87 -1.05 -14.80
CA CYS A 340 -17.01 -0.56 -16.17
C CYS A 340 -18.42 -0.01 -16.46
N THR A 341 -19.10 0.55 -15.46
CA THR A 341 -20.44 1.13 -15.61
C THR A 341 -20.39 2.55 -16.19
N HIS A 342 -21.46 2.93 -16.88
CA HIS A 342 -21.82 4.34 -17.03
C HIS A 342 -22.45 4.83 -15.73
N ALA A 343 -22.55 6.14 -15.56
CA ALA A 343 -23.31 6.75 -14.49
C ALA A 343 -24.11 7.96 -14.99
N TRP A 344 -25.05 8.40 -14.17
CA TRP A 344 -25.66 9.72 -14.29
C TRP A 344 -25.74 10.38 -12.92
N ASN A 345 -25.74 11.72 -12.90
CA ASN A 345 -25.82 12.52 -11.68
C ASN A 345 -26.78 13.69 -11.84
N MET A 346 -27.70 13.86 -10.89
CA MET A 346 -28.70 14.92 -10.89
C MET A 346 -28.66 15.70 -9.57
N PRO A 347 -28.12 16.92 -9.55
CA PRO A 347 -28.25 17.83 -8.43
C PRO A 347 -29.72 18.18 -8.17
N VAL A 348 -30.09 18.21 -6.90
CA VAL A 348 -31.41 18.58 -6.42
C VAL A 348 -31.35 19.90 -5.65
N ILE A 349 -30.32 20.07 -4.82
CA ILE A 349 -30.00 21.32 -4.11
C ILE A 349 -28.53 21.64 -4.35
N GLY A 350 -28.21 22.92 -4.52
CA GLY A 350 -26.86 23.38 -4.83
C GLY A 350 -26.46 23.02 -6.25
N ARG A 351 -25.18 23.20 -6.57
CA ARG A 351 -24.62 22.94 -7.91
C ARG A 351 -23.37 22.09 -7.79
N LYS A 352 -22.91 21.50 -8.89
CA LYS A 352 -21.69 20.69 -8.92
C LYS A 352 -20.78 21.11 -10.06
N LEU A 353 -19.54 21.47 -9.75
CA LEU A 353 -18.47 21.60 -10.71
C LEU A 353 -17.85 20.22 -10.95
N TRP A 354 -17.86 19.79 -12.20
CA TRP A 354 -17.26 18.55 -12.65
C TRP A 354 -15.99 18.83 -13.43
N VAL A 355 -14.99 18.00 -13.22
CA VAL A 355 -13.77 17.97 -14.02
C VAL A 355 -13.59 16.56 -14.55
N PHE A 356 -13.39 16.45 -15.86
CA PHE A 356 -13.29 15.19 -16.59
C PHE A 356 -11.95 15.06 -17.31
N TYR A 357 -11.41 13.84 -17.34
CA TYR A 357 -10.30 13.45 -18.21
C TYR A 357 -10.72 12.25 -19.09
N PRO A 358 -10.42 12.27 -20.39
CA PRO A 358 -10.79 11.20 -21.31
C PRO A 358 -10.21 9.83 -20.91
N PRO A 359 -10.84 8.72 -21.35
CA PRO A 359 -10.31 7.39 -21.13
C PRO A 359 -8.87 7.23 -21.62
N GLY A 360 -8.03 6.69 -20.74
CA GLY A 360 -6.59 6.50 -20.98
C GLY A 360 -5.73 7.73 -20.70
N VAL A 361 -6.31 8.85 -20.24
CA VAL A 361 -5.58 10.07 -19.88
C VAL A 361 -5.65 10.29 -18.37
N GLU A 362 -4.51 10.20 -17.69
CA GLU A 362 -4.43 10.43 -16.24
C GLU A 362 -4.54 11.93 -15.90
N PRO A 363 -5.38 12.31 -14.91
CA PRO A 363 -5.38 13.66 -14.36
C PRO A 363 -4.01 14.04 -13.76
N PRO A 364 -3.61 15.33 -13.76
CA PRO A 364 -2.42 15.79 -13.07
C PRO A 364 -2.46 15.40 -11.59
N GLY A 365 -1.33 14.93 -11.06
CA GLY A 365 -1.24 14.44 -9.68
C GLY A 365 -1.80 13.03 -9.45
N VAL A 366 -2.49 12.44 -10.44
CA VAL A 366 -2.98 11.05 -10.40
C VAL A 366 -2.00 10.15 -11.15
N ARG A 367 -1.73 8.97 -10.60
CA ARG A 367 -0.92 7.90 -11.20
C ARG A 367 -1.52 6.55 -10.91
N VAL A 368 -1.66 5.71 -11.92
CA VAL A 368 -2.13 4.33 -11.78
C VAL A 368 -0.94 3.38 -11.90
N ARG A 369 -0.82 2.43 -10.97
CA ARG A 369 0.22 1.39 -11.04
C ARG A 369 -0.07 0.41 -12.18
N ASP A 370 0.97 -0.23 -12.72
CA ASP A 370 0.82 -1.35 -13.65
C ASP A 370 -0.06 -2.46 -13.03
N GLY A 371 -1.19 -2.75 -13.67
CA GLY A 371 -2.23 -3.65 -13.17
C GLY A 371 -3.55 -2.96 -12.78
N GLY A 372 -3.55 -1.64 -12.57
CA GLY A 372 -4.76 -0.84 -12.34
C GLY A 372 -5.42 -1.03 -10.96
N ASP A 373 -4.76 -1.71 -10.04
CA ASP A 373 -5.28 -2.05 -8.70
C ASP A 373 -4.90 -1.02 -7.62
N GLU A 374 -3.89 -0.19 -7.87
CA GLU A 374 -3.43 0.85 -6.96
C GLU A 374 -3.35 2.21 -7.67
N VAL A 375 -3.91 3.24 -7.04
CA VAL A 375 -3.96 4.62 -7.56
C VAL A 375 -3.38 5.58 -6.51
N VAL A 376 -2.42 6.39 -6.93
CA VAL A 376 -1.87 7.49 -6.14
C VAL A 376 -2.48 8.81 -6.62
N MET A 377 -2.97 9.63 -5.70
CA MET A 377 -3.59 10.93 -5.98
C MET A 377 -3.47 11.87 -4.77
N PRO A 378 -3.72 13.19 -4.93
CA PRO A 378 -3.77 14.13 -3.81
C PRO A 378 -4.80 13.74 -2.74
N VAL A 379 -4.56 14.14 -1.50
CA VAL A 379 -5.36 13.71 -0.33
C VAL A 379 -6.76 14.34 -0.34
N SER A 380 -6.89 15.56 -0.84
CA SER A 380 -8.14 16.32 -0.88
C SER A 380 -8.35 17.05 -2.21
N LEU A 381 -9.59 17.42 -2.51
CA LEU A 381 -9.92 18.27 -3.66
C LEU A 381 -9.22 19.63 -3.57
N GLY A 382 -9.18 20.22 -2.35
CA GLY A 382 -8.47 21.46 -2.09
C GLY A 382 -6.99 21.36 -2.42
N GLU A 383 -6.33 20.26 -2.03
CA GLU A 383 -4.94 20.02 -2.40
C GLU A 383 -4.75 19.92 -3.93
N TRP A 384 -5.62 19.17 -4.61
CA TRP A 384 -5.52 19.02 -6.05
C TRP A 384 -5.70 20.36 -6.76
N VAL A 385 -6.70 21.15 -6.37
CA VAL A 385 -6.92 22.50 -6.90
C VAL A 385 -5.73 23.41 -6.61
N LEU A 386 -5.21 23.39 -5.38
CA LEU A 386 -4.05 24.17 -4.98
C LEU A 386 -2.80 23.82 -5.80
N SER A 387 -2.61 22.55 -6.14
CA SER A 387 -1.34 22.06 -6.73
C SER A 387 -1.39 21.96 -8.26
N PHE A 388 -2.57 21.72 -8.84
CA PHE A 388 -2.70 21.28 -10.23
C PHE A 388 -3.75 22.03 -11.06
N TRP A 389 -4.44 23.04 -10.51
CA TRP A 389 -5.47 23.76 -11.25
C TRP A 389 -4.94 24.45 -12.51
N ASP A 390 -3.82 25.17 -12.43
CA ASP A 390 -3.24 25.85 -13.60
C ASP A 390 -2.80 24.84 -14.68
N GLU A 391 -2.26 23.69 -14.27
CA GLU A 391 -1.91 22.58 -15.18
C GLU A 391 -3.16 21.98 -15.84
N HIS A 392 -4.25 21.83 -15.11
CA HIS A 392 -5.54 21.43 -15.68
C HIS A 392 -6.02 22.44 -16.74
N LYS A 393 -6.00 23.75 -16.44
CA LYS A 393 -6.37 24.79 -17.41
C LYS A 393 -5.47 24.79 -18.66
N ARG A 394 -4.17 24.52 -18.49
CA ARG A 394 -3.23 24.35 -19.61
C ARG A 394 -3.61 23.17 -20.50
N ARG A 395 -3.86 21.99 -19.91
CA ARG A 395 -4.25 20.77 -20.64
C ARG A 395 -5.61 20.88 -21.33
N MET A 396 -6.58 21.57 -20.72
CA MET A 396 -7.86 21.92 -21.35
C MET A 396 -7.62 22.70 -22.66
N LYS A 397 -6.77 23.73 -22.60
CA LYS A 397 -6.46 24.59 -23.75
C LYS A 397 -5.72 23.83 -24.86
N GLU A 398 -4.78 22.97 -24.50
CA GLU A 398 -3.99 22.18 -25.45
C GLU A 398 -4.77 21.03 -26.08
N GLY A 399 -5.62 20.35 -25.30
CA GLY A 399 -6.39 19.19 -25.76
C GLY A 399 -7.61 19.55 -26.62
N GLY A 400 -8.09 20.80 -26.58
CA GLY A 400 -9.20 21.25 -27.40
C GLY A 400 -10.47 20.40 -27.18
N LYS A 401 -11.08 19.91 -28.26
CA LYS A 401 -12.32 19.11 -28.18
C LYS A 401 -12.14 17.72 -27.60
N ASP A 402 -10.93 17.17 -27.66
CA ASP A 402 -10.59 15.80 -27.19
C ASP A 402 -9.82 15.82 -25.87
N GLY A 403 -9.65 17.00 -25.28
CA GLY A 403 -8.96 17.21 -24.02
C GLY A 403 -9.82 16.95 -22.79
N PRO A 404 -9.30 17.31 -21.61
CA PRO A 404 -10.10 17.39 -20.38
C PRO A 404 -11.33 18.27 -20.58
N LEU A 405 -12.35 18.11 -19.74
CA LEU A 405 -13.56 18.94 -19.74
C LEU A 405 -13.87 19.47 -18.34
N GLU A 406 -14.55 20.61 -18.27
CA GLU A 406 -15.13 21.15 -17.03
C GLU A 406 -16.58 21.60 -17.30
N CYS A 407 -17.49 21.38 -16.35
CA CYS A 407 -18.85 21.90 -16.42
C CYS A 407 -19.46 22.15 -15.04
N VAL A 408 -20.49 22.99 -14.98
CA VAL A 408 -21.30 23.18 -13.77
C VAL A 408 -22.69 22.63 -14.02
N VAL A 409 -23.12 21.67 -13.22
CA VAL A 409 -24.46 21.07 -13.30
C VAL A 409 -25.32 21.64 -12.18
N SER A 410 -26.51 22.10 -12.53
CA SER A 410 -27.45 22.75 -11.61
C SER A 410 -28.74 21.92 -11.42
N PRO A 411 -29.60 22.26 -10.44
CA PRO A 411 -30.89 21.60 -10.30
C PRO A 411 -31.73 21.76 -11.57
N GLY A 412 -32.45 20.71 -11.94
CA GLY A 412 -33.18 20.61 -13.23
C GLY A 412 -32.33 20.06 -14.39
N GLU A 413 -31.08 19.70 -14.12
CA GLU A 413 -30.16 19.13 -15.09
C GLU A 413 -29.65 17.75 -14.63
N CYS A 414 -29.43 16.85 -15.57
CA CYS A 414 -28.86 15.52 -15.31
C CYS A 414 -27.62 15.30 -16.18
N LEU A 415 -26.48 15.06 -15.55
CA LEU A 415 -25.22 14.78 -16.22
C LEU A 415 -25.10 13.30 -16.54
N PHE A 416 -24.79 12.98 -17.79
CA PHE A 416 -24.35 11.65 -18.20
C PHE A 416 -22.83 11.52 -18.06
N VAL A 417 -22.39 10.49 -17.34
CA VAL A 417 -20.99 10.15 -17.09
C VAL A 417 -20.66 8.81 -17.77
N PRO A 418 -19.97 8.84 -18.92
CA PRO A 418 -19.61 7.62 -19.64
C PRO A 418 -18.54 6.78 -18.93
N HIS A 419 -18.62 5.46 -19.08
CA HIS A 419 -17.64 4.53 -18.53
C HIS A 419 -16.20 4.84 -19.00
N GLY A 420 -15.26 4.71 -18.06
CA GLY A 420 -13.83 4.90 -18.29
C GLY A 420 -13.35 6.35 -18.24
N TRP A 421 -14.22 7.33 -18.02
CA TRP A 421 -13.82 8.72 -17.82
C TRP A 421 -13.40 8.96 -16.37
N TRP A 422 -12.17 9.47 -16.21
CA TRP A 422 -11.72 10.01 -14.92
C TRP A 422 -12.52 11.25 -14.59
N HIS A 423 -13.04 11.35 -13.38
CA HIS A 423 -13.78 12.52 -12.96
C HIS A 423 -13.64 12.83 -11.47
N CYS A 424 -13.65 14.13 -11.15
CA CYS A 424 -13.82 14.63 -9.79
C CYS A 424 -14.96 15.65 -9.75
N VAL A 425 -15.53 15.85 -8.56
CA VAL A 425 -16.73 16.67 -8.36
C VAL A 425 -16.52 17.60 -7.18
N ILE A 426 -16.86 18.88 -7.35
CA ILE A 426 -16.82 19.90 -6.30
C ILE A 426 -18.23 20.48 -6.13
N ASN A 427 -18.76 20.39 -4.91
CA ASN A 427 -20.03 20.97 -4.53
C ASN A 427 -19.92 22.50 -4.49
N LEU A 428 -20.93 23.17 -5.04
CA LEU A 428 -21.01 24.61 -5.14
C LEU A 428 -22.30 25.12 -4.49
N PRO A 429 -22.26 26.32 -3.91
CA PRO A 429 -23.44 26.97 -3.39
C PRO A 429 -24.50 27.20 -4.47
N MET A 430 -25.74 27.37 -4.03
CA MET A 430 -26.84 27.88 -4.83
C MET A 430 -26.47 29.23 -5.47
N LEU A 431 -27.10 29.54 -6.60
CA LEU A 431 -27.03 30.90 -7.13
C LEU A 431 -27.82 31.83 -6.21
N ALA A 432 -27.26 33.01 -5.94
CA ALA A 432 -28.02 34.05 -5.26
C ALA A 432 -29.24 34.40 -6.12
N PRO A 433 -30.44 34.54 -5.53
CA PRO A 433 -31.63 34.94 -6.26
C PRO A 433 -31.43 36.32 -6.89
N GLU A 434 -31.85 36.49 -8.15
CA GLU A 434 -31.86 37.79 -8.81
C GLU A 434 -32.80 38.73 -8.04
N GLY A 435 -32.25 39.83 -7.49
CA GLY A 435 -33.02 40.81 -6.69
C GLY A 435 -33.01 40.59 -5.18
N GLY A 436 -32.31 39.57 -4.66
CA GLY A 436 -32.10 39.39 -3.21
C GLY A 436 -33.27 38.78 -2.42
N GLU A 437 -34.40 38.49 -3.08
CA GLU A 437 -35.53 37.75 -2.50
C GLU A 437 -35.54 36.30 -3.01
N GLY A 438 -35.19 35.36 -2.14
CA GLY A 438 -35.22 33.92 -2.41
C GLY A 438 -34.66 33.13 -1.22
N PRO A 439 -34.76 31.78 -1.23
CA PRO A 439 -34.30 30.97 -0.10
C PRO A 439 -32.79 31.10 0.09
N GLU A 440 -32.35 31.25 1.34
CA GLU A 440 -30.94 31.24 1.70
C GLU A 440 -30.31 29.87 1.35
N ASP A 441 -29.03 29.89 0.94
CA ASP A 441 -28.28 28.67 0.68
C ASP A 441 -28.20 27.82 1.97
N PRO A 442 -28.65 26.56 1.95
CA PRO A 442 -28.69 25.72 3.15
C PRO A 442 -27.31 25.25 3.63
N GLY A 443 -26.23 25.57 2.90
CA GLY A 443 -24.85 25.16 3.17
C GLY A 443 -24.49 23.78 2.62
N ILE A 444 -25.44 23.12 1.94
CA ILE A 444 -25.33 21.74 1.46
C ILE A 444 -25.70 21.62 -0.02
N THR A 445 -25.06 20.66 -0.69
CA THR A 445 -25.46 20.18 -2.01
C THR A 445 -26.05 18.77 -1.87
N ILE A 446 -27.20 18.54 -2.50
CA ILE A 446 -27.87 17.25 -2.57
C ILE A 446 -27.90 16.80 -4.02
N ALA A 447 -27.54 15.55 -4.29
CA ALA A 447 -27.71 14.94 -5.60
C ALA A 447 -28.06 13.47 -5.51
N ILE A 448 -28.68 12.97 -6.57
CA ILE A 448 -28.92 11.55 -6.77
C ILE A 448 -28.01 11.10 -7.91
N THR A 449 -27.42 9.92 -7.78
CA THR A 449 -26.57 9.34 -8.82
C THR A 449 -26.82 7.84 -8.93
N GLN A 450 -26.66 7.27 -10.12
CA GLN A 450 -26.77 5.84 -10.34
C GLN A 450 -25.79 5.34 -11.40
N ASN A 451 -25.20 4.19 -11.12
CA ASN A 451 -24.37 3.44 -12.05
C ASN A 451 -25.22 2.38 -12.75
N TYR A 452 -25.00 2.24 -14.05
CA TYR A 452 -25.73 1.29 -14.89
C TYR A 452 -24.88 0.77 -16.03
N VAL A 453 -25.31 -0.35 -16.60
CA VAL A 453 -24.75 -0.94 -17.83
C VAL A 453 -25.84 -0.89 -18.87
N SER A 454 -25.52 -0.46 -20.08
CA SER A 454 -26.44 -0.50 -21.21
C SER A 454 -25.86 -1.37 -22.31
N SER A 455 -26.58 -1.48 -23.42
CA SER A 455 -26.07 -2.15 -24.62
C SER A 455 -24.76 -1.55 -25.14
N SER A 456 -24.46 -0.27 -24.86
CA SER A 456 -23.28 0.41 -25.43
C SER A 456 -21.95 0.04 -24.77
N ASN A 457 -21.94 -0.25 -23.46
CA ASN A 457 -20.73 -0.65 -22.71
C ASN A 457 -20.74 -2.12 -22.28
N LEU A 458 -21.74 -2.92 -22.69
CA LEU A 458 -21.91 -4.30 -22.24
C LEU A 458 -20.69 -5.18 -22.52
N SER A 459 -20.08 -5.08 -23.71
CA SER A 459 -18.91 -5.89 -24.08
C SER A 459 -17.71 -5.60 -23.16
N ASP A 460 -17.43 -4.32 -22.93
CA ASP A 460 -16.35 -3.87 -22.05
C ASP A 460 -16.63 -4.26 -20.60
N CYS A 461 -17.89 -4.16 -20.15
CA CYS A 461 -18.31 -4.60 -18.83
C CYS A 461 -18.12 -6.10 -18.63
N LEU A 462 -18.57 -6.94 -19.56
CA LEU A 462 -18.41 -8.40 -19.45
C LEU A 462 -16.93 -8.78 -19.44
N ARG A 463 -16.11 -8.12 -20.26
CA ARG A 463 -14.66 -8.30 -20.26
C ARG A 463 -14.05 -7.89 -18.92
N PHE A 464 -14.42 -6.74 -18.36
CA PHE A 464 -13.96 -6.28 -17.05
C PHE A 464 -14.33 -7.29 -15.95
N LEU A 465 -15.58 -7.78 -15.92
CA LEU A 465 -16.04 -8.74 -14.92
C LEU A 465 -15.34 -10.10 -15.01
N GLU A 466 -14.88 -10.49 -16.20
CA GLU A 466 -14.12 -11.72 -16.40
C GLU A 466 -12.67 -11.59 -15.92
N PHE A 467 -12.05 -10.44 -16.19
CA PHE A 467 -10.59 -10.30 -16.14
C PHE A 467 -10.08 -9.38 -15.03
N ASN A 468 -10.91 -8.51 -14.47
CA ASN A 468 -10.57 -7.55 -13.43
C ASN A 468 -11.31 -7.88 -12.12
N LYS A 469 -11.41 -9.18 -11.78
CA LYS A 469 -12.23 -9.67 -10.65
C LYS A 469 -11.89 -9.02 -9.31
N SER A 470 -10.60 -8.74 -9.06
CA SER A 470 -10.15 -8.06 -7.83
C SER A 470 -10.63 -6.60 -7.72
N GLN A 471 -10.94 -5.96 -8.85
CA GLN A 471 -11.39 -4.58 -8.93
C GLN A 471 -12.93 -4.45 -8.90
N ILE A 472 -13.66 -5.57 -8.80
CA ILE A 472 -15.13 -5.55 -8.70
C ILE A 472 -15.53 -4.93 -7.35
N SER A 473 -16.38 -3.92 -7.39
CA SER A 473 -16.87 -3.19 -6.20
C SER A 473 -18.39 -3.28 -6.03
N GLY A 474 -18.90 -2.80 -4.89
CA GLY A 474 -20.34 -2.77 -4.58
C GLY A 474 -20.91 -4.08 -4.00
N LEU A 475 -20.06 -5.02 -3.59
CA LEU A 475 -20.45 -6.31 -3.01
C LEU A 475 -19.83 -6.61 -1.62
N GLY A 476 -18.86 -5.81 -1.17
CA GLY A 476 -17.95 -6.13 -0.05
C GLY A 476 -18.60 -6.23 1.33
N ASP A 477 -19.60 -5.39 1.64
CA ASP A 477 -20.27 -5.36 2.96
C ASP A 477 -21.27 -6.54 3.15
N ARG A 478 -21.44 -7.41 2.15
CA ARG A 478 -22.41 -8.51 2.15
C ARG A 478 -21.73 -9.81 2.59
N ALA A 479 -22.44 -10.66 3.35
CA ALA A 479 -21.95 -12.00 3.70
C ALA A 479 -21.60 -12.79 2.42
N GLY A 480 -20.34 -13.22 2.30
CA GLY A 480 -19.86 -13.92 1.10
C GLY A 480 -19.54 -13.02 -0.12
N GLY A 481 -19.43 -11.70 0.08
CA GLY A 481 -19.17 -10.71 -0.97
C GLY A 481 -17.96 -11.00 -1.85
N GLU A 482 -16.85 -11.49 -1.28
CA GLU A 482 -15.67 -11.86 -2.06
C GLU A 482 -15.91 -13.06 -3.00
N LYS A 483 -16.65 -14.07 -2.53
CA LYS A 483 -17.07 -15.20 -3.37
C LYS A 483 -18.03 -14.74 -4.48
N ALA A 484 -18.88 -13.75 -4.18
CA ALA A 484 -19.81 -13.18 -5.14
C ALA A 484 -19.08 -12.45 -6.28
N LYS A 485 -18.02 -11.68 -5.99
CA LYS A 485 -17.19 -10.99 -7.02
C LYS A 485 -16.68 -11.96 -8.09
N GLY A 486 -16.14 -13.11 -7.66
CA GLY A 486 -15.57 -14.11 -8.59
C GLY A 486 -16.58 -14.74 -9.57
N THR A 487 -17.88 -14.63 -9.30
CA THR A 487 -18.96 -15.25 -10.08
C THR A 487 -19.90 -14.24 -10.76
N LEU A 488 -19.73 -12.94 -10.52
CA LEU A 488 -20.64 -11.89 -11.00
C LEU A 488 -20.78 -11.89 -12.54
N GLY A 489 -19.67 -11.98 -13.26
CA GLY A 489 -19.66 -12.07 -14.72
C GLY A 489 -20.47 -13.26 -15.24
N SER A 490 -20.22 -14.46 -14.72
CA SER A 490 -20.94 -15.68 -15.13
C SER A 490 -22.44 -15.61 -14.87
N ARG A 491 -22.85 -14.98 -13.76
CA ARG A 491 -24.28 -14.78 -13.44
C ARG A 491 -24.94 -13.82 -14.41
N LEU A 492 -24.26 -12.72 -14.74
CA LEU A 492 -24.75 -11.76 -15.72
C LEU A 492 -24.89 -12.38 -17.10
N GLU A 493 -23.89 -13.15 -17.55
CA GLU A 493 -23.97 -13.88 -18.83
C GLU A 493 -25.14 -14.85 -18.87
N SER A 494 -25.40 -15.55 -17.75
CA SER A 494 -26.52 -16.49 -17.64
C SER A 494 -27.86 -15.77 -17.76
N ALA A 495 -28.01 -14.61 -17.10
CA ALA A 495 -29.22 -13.80 -17.18
C ALA A 495 -29.42 -13.16 -18.56
N LEU A 496 -28.33 -12.79 -19.25
CA LEU A 496 -28.37 -12.28 -20.62
C LEU A 496 -28.79 -13.37 -21.61
N LYS A 497 -28.18 -14.57 -21.54
CA LYS A 497 -28.54 -15.72 -22.38
C LYS A 497 -29.99 -16.16 -22.22
N ALA A 498 -30.59 -15.93 -21.04
CA ALA A 498 -32.00 -16.20 -20.78
C ALA A 498 -32.95 -15.14 -21.36
N THR A 499 -32.48 -13.93 -21.68
CA THR A 499 -33.34 -12.81 -22.10
C THR A 499 -33.05 -12.29 -23.50
N MET A 500 -31.91 -12.63 -24.09
CA MET A 500 -31.50 -12.26 -25.46
C MET A 500 -31.70 -13.42 -26.43
N SER A 501 -31.93 -13.11 -27.70
CA SER A 501 -31.86 -14.11 -28.77
C SER A 501 -30.42 -14.58 -28.99
N ARG A 502 -30.28 -15.74 -29.66
CA ARG A 502 -28.96 -16.33 -29.93
C ARG A 502 -28.06 -15.40 -30.76
N SER A 503 -28.62 -14.78 -31.79
CA SER A 503 -27.88 -13.84 -32.66
C SER A 503 -27.41 -12.59 -31.90
N GLU A 504 -28.26 -12.03 -31.03
CA GLU A 504 -27.88 -10.87 -30.20
C GLU A 504 -26.75 -11.22 -29.22
N TRP A 505 -26.78 -12.43 -28.63
CA TRP A 505 -25.70 -12.89 -27.77
C TRP A 505 -24.38 -13.10 -28.52
N ASP A 506 -24.43 -13.72 -29.71
CA ASP A 506 -23.25 -13.99 -30.52
C ASP A 506 -22.54 -12.67 -30.93
N GLU A 507 -23.28 -11.59 -31.18
CA GLU A 507 -22.73 -10.25 -31.43
C GLU A 507 -22.03 -9.65 -30.21
N VAL A 508 -22.65 -9.75 -29.02
CA VAL A 508 -22.08 -9.28 -27.76
C VAL A 508 -20.81 -10.06 -27.41
N GLU A 509 -20.83 -11.38 -27.58
CA GLU A 509 -19.70 -12.27 -27.33
C GLU A 509 -18.55 -11.97 -28.31
N ALA A 510 -18.85 -11.77 -29.59
CA ALA A 510 -17.87 -11.33 -30.57
C ALA A 510 -17.26 -9.97 -30.21
N ALA A 511 -18.06 -9.01 -29.75
CA ALA A 511 -17.59 -7.70 -29.30
C ALA A 511 -16.67 -7.79 -28.08
N LYS A 512 -17.07 -8.56 -27.05
CA LYS A 512 -16.27 -8.85 -25.85
C LYS A 512 -14.89 -9.44 -26.21
N ASN A 513 -14.85 -10.30 -27.23
CA ASN A 513 -13.63 -10.98 -27.68
C ASN A 513 -12.69 -10.09 -28.50
N ARG A 514 -13.15 -8.96 -29.06
CA ARG A 514 -12.29 -7.98 -29.75
C ARG A 514 -11.41 -7.16 -28.81
N GLY A 515 -11.68 -7.20 -27.51
CA GLY A 515 -11.00 -6.38 -26.50
C GLY A 515 -11.88 -5.23 -25.99
N PHE A 516 -11.35 -4.46 -25.03
CA PHE A 516 -11.93 -3.21 -24.56
C PHE A 516 -11.99 -2.21 -25.71
N GLY A 517 -13.18 -1.67 -25.97
CA GLY A 517 -13.39 -0.52 -26.85
C GLY A 517 -12.99 0.80 -26.18
N CYS A 518 -13.12 0.87 -24.86
CA CYS A 518 -12.70 2.01 -24.05
C CYS A 518 -11.22 1.94 -23.67
N ARG A 519 -10.50 3.06 -23.84
CA ARG A 519 -9.05 3.17 -23.55
C ARG A 519 -8.70 3.23 -22.06
N ALA A 520 -9.69 3.24 -21.17
CA ALA A 520 -9.45 3.23 -19.73
C ALA A 520 -8.78 1.92 -19.26
N TRP A 521 -8.99 0.82 -19.98
CA TRP A 521 -8.40 -0.48 -19.67
C TRP A 521 -7.53 -0.98 -20.84
N LYS A 522 -6.37 -1.54 -20.53
CA LYS A 522 -5.44 -2.07 -21.54
C LYS A 522 -5.87 -3.48 -21.96
N ASN A 523 -5.84 -3.73 -23.28
CA ASN A 523 -6.10 -5.07 -23.84
C ASN A 523 -4.98 -6.09 -23.59
N GLU A 524 -3.81 -5.60 -23.20
CA GLU A 524 -2.60 -6.39 -22.94
C GLU A 524 -2.70 -7.26 -21.68
N THR A 525 -3.70 -7.03 -20.82
CA THR A 525 -3.63 -7.58 -19.47
C THR A 525 -4.23 -8.99 -19.29
N THR A 526 -5.15 -9.54 -20.11
CA THR A 526 -5.90 -10.67 -19.52
C THR A 526 -6.61 -11.81 -20.29
N SER A 527 -6.52 -12.03 -21.61
CA SER A 527 -7.15 -13.30 -22.12
C SER A 527 -6.35 -14.13 -23.09
N VAL A 528 -5.90 -13.60 -24.23
CA VAL A 528 -5.07 -14.42 -25.13
C VAL A 528 -3.67 -14.58 -24.56
N MET A 529 -3.10 -13.51 -24.00
CA MET A 529 -1.82 -13.61 -23.28
C MET A 529 -1.94 -14.25 -21.91
N ALA A 530 -3.08 -14.16 -21.20
CA ALA A 530 -3.23 -14.84 -19.90
C ALA A 530 -3.45 -16.34 -20.09
N ALA A 531 -4.32 -16.77 -21.03
CA ALA A 531 -4.46 -18.17 -21.38
C ALA A 531 -3.21 -18.73 -22.07
N ALA A 532 -2.50 -17.93 -22.90
CA ALA A 532 -1.20 -18.31 -23.43
C ALA A 532 -0.12 -18.33 -22.35
N LYS A 533 -0.13 -17.41 -21.36
CA LYS A 533 0.77 -17.43 -20.19
C LYS A 533 0.46 -18.61 -19.28
N GLU A 534 -0.80 -18.95 -19.05
CA GLU A 534 -1.23 -20.10 -18.24
C GLU A 534 -0.88 -21.42 -18.94
N SER A 535 -1.15 -21.52 -20.25
CA SER A 535 -0.73 -22.65 -21.07
C SER A 535 0.79 -22.76 -21.16
N SER A 536 1.50 -21.63 -21.29
CA SER A 536 2.96 -21.57 -21.28
C SER A 536 3.55 -21.95 -19.93
N LYS A 537 2.97 -21.48 -18.82
CA LYS A 537 3.36 -21.82 -17.44
C LYS A 537 3.12 -23.30 -17.15
N ASN A 538 2.01 -23.88 -17.61
CA ASN A 538 1.74 -25.30 -17.48
C ASN A 538 2.74 -26.15 -18.27
N LYS A 539 3.07 -25.74 -19.50
CA LYS A 539 4.12 -26.38 -20.30
C LYS A 539 5.50 -26.26 -19.62
N GLU A 540 5.82 -25.09 -19.08
CA GLU A 540 7.09 -24.86 -18.38
C GLU A 540 7.17 -25.66 -17.07
N ASN A 541 6.08 -25.78 -16.30
CA ASN A 541 6.01 -26.64 -15.11
C ASN A 541 6.29 -28.10 -15.49
N GLN A 542 5.59 -28.63 -16.49
CA GLN A 542 5.80 -30.01 -16.96
C GLN A 542 7.22 -30.24 -17.46
N ALA A 543 7.77 -29.31 -18.25
CA ALA A 543 9.14 -29.39 -18.73
C ALA A 543 10.17 -29.31 -17.60
N THR A 544 9.90 -28.51 -16.57
CA THR A 544 10.77 -28.37 -15.40
C THR A 544 10.78 -29.65 -14.57
N ILE A 545 9.62 -30.24 -14.29
CA ILE A 545 9.49 -31.51 -13.58
C ILE A 545 10.17 -32.63 -14.39
N ALA A 546 9.92 -32.71 -15.70
CA ALA A 546 10.56 -33.70 -16.57
C ALA A 546 12.09 -33.53 -16.58
N LYS A 547 12.62 -32.31 -16.78
CA LYS A 547 14.07 -32.04 -16.69
C LYS A 547 14.64 -32.49 -15.34
N PHE A 548 13.92 -32.23 -14.26
CA PHE A 548 14.37 -32.58 -12.92
C PHE A 548 14.50 -34.11 -12.75
N HIS A 549 13.45 -34.87 -13.10
CA HIS A 549 13.45 -36.33 -12.96
C HIS A 549 14.30 -37.07 -13.99
N ASP A 550 14.28 -36.64 -15.26
CA ASP A 550 14.91 -37.38 -16.36
C ASP A 550 16.40 -37.05 -16.52
N VAL A 551 16.83 -35.87 -16.04
CA VAL A 551 18.20 -35.38 -16.26
C VAL A 551 18.90 -35.05 -14.95
N VAL A 552 18.32 -34.18 -14.12
CA VAL A 552 19.01 -33.63 -12.94
C VAL A 552 19.22 -34.69 -11.87
N LEU A 553 18.19 -35.45 -11.50
CA LEU A 553 18.28 -36.50 -10.48
C LEU A 553 19.28 -37.61 -10.87
N PRO A 554 19.18 -38.26 -12.06
CA PRO A 554 20.15 -39.27 -12.48
C PRO A 554 21.58 -38.74 -12.58
N TRP A 555 21.74 -37.48 -13.02
CA TRP A 555 23.05 -36.84 -13.04
C TRP A 555 23.60 -36.68 -11.63
N PHE A 556 22.81 -36.13 -10.70
CA PHE A 556 23.23 -35.88 -9.33
C PHE A 556 23.62 -37.17 -8.62
N GLU A 557 22.80 -38.22 -8.72
CA GLU A 557 23.09 -39.54 -8.13
C GLU A 557 24.41 -40.14 -8.63
N LYS A 558 24.76 -39.88 -9.90
CA LYS A 558 25.99 -40.38 -10.51
C LYS A 558 27.24 -39.61 -10.07
N VAL A 559 27.14 -38.30 -9.81
CA VAL A 559 28.31 -37.42 -9.60
C VAL A 559 28.48 -36.89 -8.19
N ALA A 560 27.45 -36.96 -7.36
CA ALA A 560 27.45 -36.40 -6.00
C ALA A 560 28.14 -37.35 -5.02
N GLU A 561 29.24 -36.91 -4.44
CA GLU A 561 29.90 -37.55 -3.30
C GLU A 561 29.33 -36.95 -2.01
N LYS A 562 28.56 -37.74 -1.25
CA LYS A 562 27.98 -37.32 0.04
C LYS A 562 28.99 -37.57 1.16
N GLY A 563 29.07 -36.66 2.12
CA GLY A 563 29.92 -36.80 3.31
C GLY A 563 29.32 -36.10 4.53
N SER A 564 29.97 -36.27 5.67
CA SER A 564 29.64 -35.55 6.88
C SER A 564 30.89 -35.19 7.68
N PHE A 565 30.77 -34.19 8.55
CA PHE A 565 31.79 -33.83 9.53
C PHE A 565 31.11 -33.50 10.86
N SER A 566 31.76 -33.82 11.98
CA SER A 566 31.20 -33.52 13.29
C SER A 566 31.27 -32.02 13.57
N SER A 567 30.15 -31.44 14.02
CA SER A 567 30.11 -30.06 14.48
C SER A 567 31.12 -29.84 15.59
N ARG A 568 31.68 -28.63 15.67
CA ARG A 568 32.56 -28.25 16.78
C ARG A 568 31.79 -27.90 18.06
N ASN A 569 30.47 -27.87 17.99
CA ASN A 569 29.59 -27.43 19.07
C ASN A 569 28.59 -28.52 19.48
N SER A 570 28.44 -28.74 20.79
CA SER A 570 27.55 -29.77 21.36
C SER A 570 26.10 -29.28 21.50
N GLY A 571 25.14 -30.22 21.37
CA GLY A 571 23.70 -29.96 21.56
C GLY A 571 23.21 -30.14 23.00
N HIS A 572 21.89 -30.14 23.19
CA HIS A 572 21.25 -30.32 24.51
C HIS A 572 21.65 -31.61 25.23
N SER A 573 21.96 -32.66 24.48
CA SER A 573 22.39 -33.97 25.01
C SER A 573 23.91 -34.06 25.26
N GLY A 574 24.67 -33.00 25.01
CA GLY A 574 26.14 -33.04 25.00
C GLY A 574 26.75 -33.70 23.77
N ALA A 575 25.94 -34.26 22.86
CA ALA A 575 26.41 -34.85 21.60
C ALA A 575 26.75 -33.77 20.56
N PHE A 576 27.78 -34.02 19.76
CA PHE A 576 28.17 -33.19 18.62
C PHE A 576 27.50 -33.74 17.36
N PRO A 577 26.45 -33.10 16.83
CA PRO A 577 25.80 -33.59 15.63
C PRO A 577 26.71 -33.46 14.42
N ASP A 578 26.56 -34.38 13.47
CA ASP A 578 27.27 -34.31 12.20
C ASP A 578 26.56 -33.37 11.23
N ALA A 579 27.30 -32.44 10.63
CA ALA A 579 26.87 -31.65 9.49
C ALA A 579 27.09 -32.43 8.19
N ALA A 580 26.04 -32.62 7.42
CA ALA A 580 26.07 -33.28 6.12
C ALA A 580 26.53 -32.30 5.03
N TYR A 581 27.27 -32.80 4.05
CA TYR A 581 27.65 -32.05 2.88
C TYR A 581 27.66 -32.91 1.62
N VAL A 582 27.67 -32.25 0.47
CA VAL A 582 27.85 -32.87 -0.85
C VAL A 582 29.02 -32.22 -1.59
N HIS A 583 29.75 -33.04 -2.33
CA HIS A 583 30.80 -32.64 -3.24
C HIS A 583 30.51 -33.15 -4.66
N ILE A 584 30.52 -32.24 -5.63
CA ILE A 584 30.44 -32.55 -7.06
C ILE A 584 31.78 -32.19 -7.68
N LYS A 585 32.52 -33.21 -8.09
CA LYS A 585 33.89 -33.06 -8.60
C LYS A 585 33.90 -32.56 -10.04
N GLY A 586 34.67 -31.50 -10.28
CA GLY A 586 34.87 -30.97 -11.63
C GLY A 586 35.81 -31.85 -12.48
N LYS A 587 35.63 -31.82 -13.80
CA LYS A 587 36.51 -32.44 -14.80
C LYS A 587 37.82 -31.67 -14.91
N GLY A 588 38.96 -32.37 -14.90
CA GLY A 588 40.28 -31.75 -15.08
C GLY A 588 41.01 -31.40 -13.77
N ARG A 589 42.10 -30.65 -13.90
CA ARG A 589 42.94 -30.19 -12.77
C ARG A 589 42.82 -28.66 -12.65
N ASN A 590 42.92 -28.15 -11.41
CA ASN A 590 42.88 -26.70 -11.11
C ASN A 590 41.55 -25.97 -11.36
N ASN A 591 40.43 -26.66 -11.17
CA ASN A 591 39.11 -26.05 -11.27
C ASN A 591 38.83 -25.06 -10.11
N PRO A 592 38.11 -23.94 -10.36
CA PRO A 592 37.53 -23.13 -9.30
C PRO A 592 36.60 -23.95 -8.41
N THR A 593 36.39 -23.48 -7.18
CA THR A 593 35.56 -24.17 -6.19
C THR A 593 34.43 -23.25 -5.74
N LEU A 594 33.20 -23.65 -6.01
CA LEU A 594 31.98 -22.99 -5.54
C LEU A 594 31.51 -23.67 -4.26
N VAL A 595 31.40 -22.89 -3.18
CA VAL A 595 30.80 -23.30 -1.91
C VAL A 595 29.39 -22.71 -1.83
N LEU A 596 28.40 -23.54 -1.54
CA LEU A 596 27.01 -23.14 -1.37
C LEU A 596 26.58 -23.32 0.10
N ILE A 597 26.04 -22.25 0.69
CA ILE A 597 25.49 -22.24 2.05
C ILE A 597 23.96 -22.01 1.97
N VAL A 598 23.18 -23.00 2.39
CA VAL A 598 21.72 -23.05 2.22
C VAL A 598 20.97 -22.18 3.24
N GLY A 599 19.73 -21.80 2.93
CA GLY A 599 18.85 -21.00 3.78
C GLY A 599 18.19 -21.77 4.92
N TRP A 600 17.20 -21.15 5.57
CA TRP A 600 16.39 -21.78 6.62
C TRP A 600 15.34 -22.71 6.01
N SER A 601 15.14 -23.89 6.61
CA SER A 601 14.21 -24.91 6.10
C SER A 601 14.57 -25.47 4.72
N GLU A 602 15.85 -25.35 4.35
CA GLU A 602 16.40 -25.86 3.10
C GLU A 602 17.38 -27.04 3.33
N SER A 603 17.71 -27.73 2.24
CA SER A 603 18.77 -28.75 2.18
C SER A 603 19.52 -28.63 0.87
N TYR A 604 20.78 -29.04 0.81
CA TYR A 604 21.56 -29.15 -0.42
C TYR A 604 20.85 -30.02 -1.46
N LEU A 605 19.99 -30.97 -1.05
CA LEU A 605 19.16 -31.73 -2.00
C LEU A 605 18.24 -30.84 -2.82
N LYS A 606 17.74 -29.75 -2.26
CA LYS A 606 16.93 -28.77 -3.00
C LYS A 606 17.71 -28.16 -4.17
N TYR A 607 19.02 -28.00 -4.02
CA TYR A 607 19.89 -27.30 -4.96
C TYR A 607 20.42 -28.18 -6.11
N GLN A 608 19.92 -29.41 -6.27
CA GLN A 608 20.36 -30.33 -7.34
C GLN A 608 20.33 -29.71 -8.74
N GLU A 609 19.24 -28.99 -9.09
CA GLU A 609 19.15 -28.30 -10.39
C GLU A 609 20.15 -27.14 -10.49
N VAL A 610 20.35 -26.39 -9.41
CA VAL A 610 21.32 -25.28 -9.36
C VAL A 610 22.74 -25.79 -9.55
N PHE A 611 23.08 -26.92 -8.94
CA PHE A 611 24.38 -27.58 -9.13
C PHE A 611 24.56 -28.02 -10.58
N TYR A 612 23.53 -28.62 -11.18
CA TYR A 612 23.54 -29.03 -12.58
C TYR A 612 23.81 -27.82 -13.48
N ASP A 613 23.07 -26.73 -13.30
CA ASP A 613 23.20 -25.56 -14.17
C ASP A 613 24.56 -24.87 -14.03
N PHE A 614 25.12 -24.75 -12.82
CA PHE A 614 26.49 -24.26 -12.65
C PHE A 614 27.51 -25.22 -13.25
N TYR A 615 27.37 -26.53 -13.03
CA TYR A 615 28.26 -27.51 -13.63
C TYR A 615 28.28 -27.39 -15.16
N GLN A 616 27.12 -27.21 -15.80
CA GLN A 616 27.02 -27.01 -17.25
C GLN A 616 27.57 -25.65 -17.70
N LYS A 617 27.26 -24.55 -17.01
CA LYS A 617 27.74 -23.19 -17.37
C LYS A 617 29.26 -23.03 -17.29
N PHE A 618 29.94 -23.95 -16.61
CA PHE A 618 31.40 -24.03 -16.49
C PHE A 618 31.99 -25.25 -17.22
N ASP A 619 31.27 -25.89 -18.15
CA ASP A 619 31.72 -27.05 -18.95
C ASP A 619 32.22 -28.23 -18.10
N GLY A 620 31.66 -28.40 -16.91
CA GLY A 620 32.07 -29.36 -15.90
C GLY A 620 33.39 -29.03 -15.19
N LYS A 621 34.02 -27.87 -15.47
CA LYS A 621 35.30 -27.44 -14.88
C LYS A 621 35.11 -26.60 -13.61
N VAL A 622 34.22 -27.03 -12.72
CA VAL A 622 33.99 -26.41 -11.40
C VAL A 622 33.80 -27.50 -10.36
N ASN A 623 34.39 -27.35 -9.18
CA ASN A 623 34.04 -28.18 -8.02
C ASN A 623 32.94 -27.48 -7.25
N ILE A 624 31.87 -28.19 -6.89
CA ILE A 624 30.77 -27.64 -6.12
C ILE A 624 30.69 -28.35 -4.78
N PHE A 625 30.69 -27.58 -3.70
CA PHE A 625 30.50 -28.05 -2.34
C PHE A 625 29.27 -27.37 -1.76
N ALA A 626 28.41 -28.12 -1.07
CA ALA A 626 27.29 -27.54 -0.34
C ALA A 626 27.10 -28.27 0.98
N MET A 627 26.74 -27.56 2.04
CA MET A 627 26.48 -28.13 3.36
C MET A 627 25.06 -27.85 3.85
N ASP A 628 24.53 -28.78 4.63
CA ASP A 628 23.33 -28.57 5.43
C ASP A 628 23.75 -28.09 6.83
N HIS A 629 23.10 -27.03 7.32
CA HIS A 629 23.32 -26.61 8.71
C HIS A 629 22.77 -27.65 9.68
N CYS A 630 23.48 -27.91 10.79
CA CYS A 630 22.93 -28.71 11.88
C CYS A 630 21.58 -28.16 12.35
N SER A 631 20.72 -29.02 12.87
CA SER A 631 19.32 -28.72 13.17
C SER A 631 18.38 -28.49 11.95
N GLN A 632 18.87 -28.63 10.72
CA GLN A 632 18.03 -28.66 9.50
C GLN A 632 18.64 -29.55 8.40
N GLY A 633 17.91 -29.73 7.29
CA GLY A 633 18.33 -30.61 6.21
C GLY A 633 18.61 -32.05 6.69
N ILE A 634 19.62 -32.69 6.11
CA ILE A 634 20.06 -34.05 6.44
C ILE A 634 21.00 -34.07 7.66
N SER A 635 21.55 -32.92 8.05
CA SER A 635 22.47 -32.80 9.19
C SER A 635 21.83 -33.22 10.52
N GLY A 636 22.65 -33.68 11.45
CA GLY A 636 22.22 -34.01 12.81
C GLY A 636 21.58 -32.82 13.53
N ARG A 637 20.78 -33.12 14.57
CA ARG A 637 20.04 -32.11 15.34
C ARG A 637 20.73 -31.85 16.68
N TRP A 638 20.76 -30.59 17.12
CA TRP A 638 21.18 -30.25 18.50
C TRP A 638 20.06 -30.45 19.54
N SER A 639 18.83 -30.69 19.08
CA SER A 639 17.63 -30.89 19.88
C SER A 639 16.99 -32.25 19.57
N PRO A 640 16.36 -32.92 20.56
CA PRO A 640 15.60 -34.16 20.31
C PRO A 640 14.36 -33.93 19.44
N HIS A 641 13.85 -32.69 19.33
CA HIS A 641 12.70 -32.35 18.49
C HIS A 641 13.14 -32.19 17.03
N LEU A 642 13.04 -33.28 16.25
CA LEU A 642 13.58 -33.36 14.88
C LEU A 642 12.98 -32.35 13.90
N ASP A 643 11.78 -31.86 14.17
CA ASP A 643 11.03 -30.89 13.36
C ASP A 643 11.30 -29.43 13.76
N ARG A 644 12.06 -29.18 14.83
CA ARG A 644 12.32 -27.83 15.36
C ARG A 644 13.78 -27.45 15.16
N GLY A 645 14.03 -26.49 14.28
CA GLY A 645 15.35 -25.90 14.15
C GLY A 645 15.70 -25.13 15.44
N TRP A 646 16.69 -25.61 16.17
CA TRP A 646 17.18 -25.00 17.40
C TRP A 646 18.71 -24.98 17.42
N VAL A 647 19.27 -23.89 17.91
CA VAL A 647 20.72 -23.72 18.16
C VAL A 647 20.91 -22.90 19.43
N ALA A 648 21.94 -23.21 20.22
CA ALA A 648 22.26 -22.47 21.43
C ALA A 648 22.79 -21.06 21.11
N ASP A 649 23.73 -20.96 20.15
CA ASP A 649 24.26 -19.71 19.64
C ASP A 649 24.33 -19.74 18.11
N PHE A 650 23.88 -18.68 17.45
CA PHE A 650 23.94 -18.58 15.99
C PHE A 650 25.39 -18.67 15.46
N ALA A 651 26.40 -18.29 16.27
CA ALA A 651 27.80 -18.51 15.95
C ALA A 651 28.12 -19.97 15.62
N HIS A 652 27.38 -20.95 16.15
CA HIS A 652 27.64 -22.35 15.85
C HIS A 652 27.47 -22.66 14.35
N TYR A 653 26.52 -22.00 13.67
CA TYR A 653 26.40 -22.11 12.22
C TYR A 653 27.62 -21.53 11.48
N VAL A 654 28.18 -20.45 12.00
CA VAL A 654 29.38 -19.79 11.45
C VAL A 654 30.61 -20.67 11.69
N ASP A 655 30.74 -21.25 12.88
CA ASP A 655 31.84 -22.16 13.22
C ASP A 655 31.84 -23.41 12.33
N ASP A 656 30.66 -23.99 12.09
CA ASP A 656 30.51 -25.15 11.20
C ASP A 656 30.78 -24.79 9.74
N ALA A 657 30.36 -23.60 9.27
CA ALA A 657 30.68 -23.11 7.93
C ALA A 657 32.19 -22.86 7.75
N GLU A 658 32.86 -22.29 8.75
CA GLU A 658 34.30 -22.14 8.74
C GLU A 658 35.04 -23.49 8.72
N HIS A 659 34.59 -24.43 9.56
CA HIS A 659 35.16 -25.76 9.63
C HIS A 659 35.00 -26.49 8.29
N PHE A 660 33.81 -26.41 7.69
CA PHE A 660 33.53 -26.97 6.37
C PHE A 660 34.50 -26.41 5.32
N VAL A 661 34.64 -25.08 5.24
CA VAL A 661 35.47 -24.47 4.20
C VAL A 661 36.96 -24.77 4.42
N LYS A 662 37.48 -24.56 5.64
CA LYS A 662 38.91 -24.69 5.93
C LYS A 662 39.39 -26.13 5.94
N ASP A 663 38.62 -27.04 6.55
CA ASP A 663 39.10 -28.39 6.86
C ASP A 663 38.54 -29.46 5.91
N ILE A 664 37.45 -29.18 5.20
CA ILE A 664 36.85 -30.09 4.21
C ILE A 664 37.12 -29.59 2.79
N VAL A 665 36.66 -28.38 2.44
CA VAL A 665 36.75 -27.85 1.06
C VAL A 665 38.20 -27.57 0.64
N LEU A 666 39.00 -26.99 1.54
CA LEU A 666 40.40 -26.66 1.28
C LEU A 666 41.39 -27.80 1.61
N LYS A 667 40.89 -28.95 2.08
CA LYS A 667 41.74 -30.09 2.46
C LYS A 667 42.62 -30.53 1.29
N GLY A 668 43.93 -30.47 1.48
CA GLY A 668 44.91 -30.86 0.45
C GLY A 668 45.09 -29.86 -0.71
N LYS A 669 44.43 -28.69 -0.68
CA LYS A 669 44.63 -27.62 -1.67
C LYS A 669 45.74 -26.66 -1.23
N LYS A 670 46.61 -26.27 -2.16
CA LYS A 670 47.61 -25.20 -1.90
C LYS A 670 46.92 -23.83 -1.99
N LYS A 671 47.01 -23.04 -0.92
CA LYS A 671 46.48 -21.66 -0.84
C LYS A 671 46.91 -20.84 -2.06
N GLY A 672 45.97 -20.15 -2.71
CA GLY A 672 46.21 -19.24 -3.84
C GLY A 672 46.38 -19.88 -5.23
N LYS A 673 46.17 -21.20 -5.40
CA LYS A 673 46.27 -21.86 -6.72
C LYS A 673 44.96 -22.03 -7.48
N GLN A 674 43.81 -21.90 -6.84
CA GLN A 674 42.47 -22.09 -7.42
C GLN A 674 41.50 -21.08 -6.81
N PRO A 675 40.64 -20.41 -7.60
CA PRO A 675 39.64 -19.49 -7.07
C PRO A 675 38.64 -20.20 -6.14
N LEU A 676 38.33 -19.55 -5.01
CA LEU A 676 37.30 -19.99 -4.07
C LEU A 676 36.13 -19.01 -4.10
N TRP A 677 34.95 -19.52 -4.44
CA TRP A 677 33.72 -18.75 -4.62
C TRP A 677 32.68 -19.18 -3.59
N LEU A 678 31.87 -18.23 -3.14
CA LEU A 678 30.78 -18.45 -2.20
C LEU A 678 29.44 -18.03 -2.83
N LEU A 679 28.42 -18.87 -2.70
CA LEU A 679 27.03 -18.54 -2.97
C LEU A 679 26.20 -18.88 -1.73
N ALA A 680 25.40 -17.95 -1.23
CA ALA A 680 24.62 -18.20 -0.03
C ALA A 680 23.22 -17.58 -0.13
N HIS A 681 22.23 -18.25 0.46
CA HIS A 681 20.82 -17.85 0.39
C HIS A 681 20.23 -17.58 1.77
N SER A 682 19.40 -16.52 1.92
CA SER A 682 18.59 -16.27 3.12
C SER A 682 19.39 -16.33 4.43
N MET A 683 19.01 -17.16 5.41
CA MET A 683 19.79 -17.41 6.62
C MET A 683 21.26 -17.78 6.31
N GLY A 684 21.49 -18.61 5.29
CA GLY A 684 22.82 -18.97 4.82
C GLY A 684 23.63 -17.76 4.36
N GLY A 685 22.97 -16.74 3.79
CA GLY A 685 23.58 -15.45 3.47
C GLY A 685 24.10 -14.69 4.71
N LEU A 686 23.36 -14.76 5.82
CA LEU A 686 23.81 -14.19 7.09
C LEU A 686 25.00 -14.96 7.67
N VAL A 687 24.96 -16.30 7.62
CA VAL A 687 26.07 -17.17 8.05
C VAL A 687 27.31 -16.93 7.20
N ALA A 688 27.15 -16.87 5.88
CA ALA A 688 28.21 -16.59 4.92
C ALA A 688 28.88 -15.23 5.19
N THR A 689 28.08 -14.18 5.40
CA THR A 689 28.59 -12.84 5.69
C THR A 689 29.45 -12.84 6.96
N ASN A 690 28.96 -13.44 8.05
CA ASN A 690 29.72 -13.56 9.29
C ASN A 690 30.99 -14.44 9.13
N THR A 691 30.94 -15.46 8.27
CA THR A 691 32.10 -16.31 7.95
C THR A 691 33.16 -15.50 7.20
N VAL A 692 32.75 -14.64 6.26
CA VAL A 692 33.64 -13.72 5.54
C VAL A 692 34.24 -12.69 6.49
N SER A 693 33.43 -12.09 7.38
CA SER A 693 33.89 -11.14 8.41
C SER A 693 35.00 -11.73 9.29
N ARG A 694 34.82 -12.97 9.75
CA ARG A 694 35.83 -13.67 10.58
C ARG A 694 37.06 -14.13 9.78
N ASN A 695 36.96 -14.19 8.46
CA ASN A 695 38.01 -14.70 7.58
C ASN A 695 38.25 -13.80 6.36
N PRO A 696 38.74 -12.56 6.57
CA PRO A 696 38.98 -11.63 5.49
C PRO A 696 39.90 -12.22 4.41
N GLY A 697 39.49 -12.12 3.15
CA GLY A 697 40.24 -12.62 2.00
C GLY A 697 40.26 -14.16 1.84
N LEU A 698 39.39 -14.90 2.56
CA LEU A 698 39.23 -16.34 2.36
C LEU A 698 38.61 -16.67 1.00
N PHE A 699 37.59 -15.90 0.60
CA PHE A 699 36.88 -16.06 -0.67
C PHE A 699 37.33 -15.01 -1.67
N ASP A 700 37.46 -15.39 -2.94
CA ASP A 700 37.74 -14.46 -4.01
C ASP A 700 36.49 -13.67 -4.42
N LYS A 701 35.35 -14.37 -4.45
CA LYS A 701 34.06 -13.86 -4.89
C LYS A 701 32.93 -14.40 -4.00
N VAL A 702 32.02 -13.53 -3.60
CA VAL A 702 30.90 -13.82 -2.71
C VAL A 702 29.60 -13.36 -3.38
N ILE A 703 28.63 -14.25 -3.49
CA ILE A 703 27.27 -13.94 -3.92
C ILE A 703 26.31 -14.21 -2.76
N LEU A 704 25.54 -13.19 -2.39
CA LEU A 704 24.50 -13.26 -1.38
C LEU A 704 23.14 -13.11 -2.06
N SER A 705 22.31 -14.14 -2.01
CA SER A 705 20.95 -14.14 -2.57
C SER A 705 19.93 -13.97 -1.45
N ALA A 706 19.15 -12.89 -1.50
CA ALA A 706 18.17 -12.53 -0.49
C ALA A 706 18.68 -12.75 0.96
N PRO A 707 19.88 -12.24 1.34
CA PRO A 707 20.48 -12.56 2.63
C PRO A 707 19.63 -12.04 3.80
N MET A 708 19.52 -12.81 4.88
CA MET A 708 18.73 -12.43 6.07
C MET A 708 19.46 -11.38 6.94
N PHE A 709 19.72 -10.20 6.38
CA PHE A 709 20.25 -9.04 7.09
C PHE A 709 19.20 -8.45 8.02
N ASP A 710 17.95 -8.33 7.55
CA ASP A 710 16.79 -8.08 8.39
C ASP A 710 15.54 -8.80 7.87
N VAL A 711 14.47 -8.79 8.66
CA VAL A 711 13.21 -9.48 8.37
C VAL A 711 12.18 -8.47 7.85
N TYR A 712 11.45 -8.85 6.80
CA TYR A 712 10.40 -8.02 6.20
C TYR A 712 9.31 -7.65 7.22
N GLY A 713 8.84 -6.41 7.18
CA GLY A 713 7.79 -5.89 8.06
C GLY A 713 8.27 -5.47 9.47
N LEU A 714 9.54 -5.71 9.79
CA LEU A 714 10.19 -5.25 11.02
C LEU A 714 11.16 -4.09 10.79
N GLU A 715 11.13 -3.48 9.60
CA GLU A 715 11.95 -2.32 9.28
C GLU A 715 11.67 -1.16 10.24
N GLY A 716 12.72 -0.61 10.84
CA GLY A 716 12.62 0.51 11.79
C GLY A 716 12.30 0.11 13.24
N VAL A 717 12.07 -1.17 13.54
CA VAL A 717 12.01 -1.64 14.93
C VAL A 717 13.44 -1.68 15.51
N PRO A 718 13.76 -0.93 16.57
CA PRO A 718 15.09 -0.94 17.17
C PRO A 718 15.53 -2.35 17.61
N SER A 719 16.74 -2.74 17.22
CA SER A 719 17.34 -4.05 17.53
C SER A 719 17.22 -4.47 19.02
N PRO A 720 17.38 -3.56 20.02
CA PRO A 720 17.19 -3.91 21.42
C PRO A 720 15.78 -4.41 21.77
N ILE A 721 14.73 -3.86 21.13
CA ILE A 721 13.34 -4.24 21.39
C ILE A 721 13.09 -5.67 20.89
N LEU A 722 13.48 -5.96 19.65
CA LEU A 722 13.30 -7.29 19.06
C LEU A 722 14.12 -8.34 19.82
N ARG A 723 15.35 -7.99 20.24
CA ARG A 723 16.19 -8.82 21.11
C ARG A 723 15.52 -9.08 22.46
N PHE A 724 14.90 -8.07 23.06
CA PHE A 724 14.20 -8.21 24.33
C PHE A 724 12.98 -9.12 24.21
N VAL A 725 12.13 -8.93 23.19
CA VAL A 725 10.97 -9.79 22.94
C VAL A 725 11.39 -11.25 22.75
N ALA A 726 12.44 -11.48 21.95
CA ALA A 726 12.96 -12.83 21.74
C ALA A 726 13.60 -13.42 23.02
N PHE A 727 14.30 -12.60 23.82
CA PHE A 727 14.85 -12.99 25.12
C PHE A 727 13.76 -13.37 26.12
N VAL A 728 12.65 -12.63 26.18
CA VAL A 728 11.51 -12.95 27.04
C VAL A 728 10.94 -14.33 26.67
N GLY A 729 10.70 -14.56 25.38
CA GLY A 729 10.20 -15.85 24.88
C GLY A 729 11.14 -17.02 25.21
N ASP A 730 12.44 -16.87 24.93
CA ASP A 730 13.45 -17.90 25.16
C ASP A 730 13.75 -18.12 26.65
N LYS A 731 14.21 -17.07 27.36
CA LYS A 731 14.79 -17.20 28.71
C LYS A 731 13.82 -17.01 29.85
N LEU A 732 12.83 -16.12 29.74
CA LEU A 732 11.91 -15.85 30.84
C LEU A 732 10.70 -16.79 30.84
N LEU A 733 10.14 -17.06 29.65
CA LEU A 733 9.01 -17.98 29.49
C LEU A 733 9.45 -19.43 29.29
N GLY A 734 10.74 -19.69 29.10
CA GLY A 734 11.29 -21.04 28.88
C GLY A 734 10.83 -21.68 27.57
N LYS A 735 10.34 -20.90 26.60
CA LYS A 735 9.77 -21.39 25.33
C LYS A 735 10.78 -21.45 24.20
N GLY A 736 12.09 -21.47 24.51
CA GLY A 736 13.18 -21.43 23.53
C GLY A 736 13.09 -22.50 22.44
N THR A 737 12.52 -23.68 22.74
CA THR A 737 12.32 -24.77 21.78
C THR A 737 10.97 -24.72 21.06
N ASP A 738 10.06 -23.81 21.40
CA ASP A 738 8.74 -23.69 20.78
C ASP A 738 8.77 -22.72 19.60
N PHE A 739 7.87 -22.94 18.63
CA PHE A 739 7.71 -22.05 17.49
C PHE A 739 7.25 -20.66 17.94
N VAL A 740 7.77 -19.64 17.28
CA VAL A 740 7.25 -18.28 17.41
C VAL A 740 5.81 -18.26 16.86
N PRO A 741 4.83 -17.64 17.55
CA PRO A 741 3.47 -17.53 17.03
C PRO A 741 3.45 -16.99 15.59
N GLY A 742 2.77 -17.70 14.69
CA GLY A 742 2.71 -17.36 13.25
C GLY A 742 3.80 -17.99 12.37
N ALA A 743 4.87 -18.57 12.92
CA ALA A 743 5.97 -19.15 12.13
C ALA A 743 5.60 -20.48 11.41
N GLY A 744 4.48 -21.10 11.78
CA GLY A 744 3.96 -22.32 11.17
C GLY A 744 4.62 -23.60 11.68
N SER A 745 3.85 -24.70 11.70
CA SER A 745 4.33 -26.03 12.09
C SER A 745 4.89 -26.80 10.90
N LYS A 746 5.50 -27.97 11.13
CA LYS A 746 5.91 -28.90 10.06
C LYS A 746 4.82 -29.16 9.02
N ALA A 747 3.56 -29.30 9.46
CA ALA A 747 2.42 -29.54 8.57
C ALA A 747 2.12 -28.34 7.67
N THR A 748 2.28 -27.11 8.19
CA THR A 748 2.07 -25.86 7.45
C THR A 748 3.09 -25.68 6.33
N HIS A 749 4.33 -26.14 6.55
CA HIS A 749 5.40 -26.04 5.56
C HIS A 749 5.30 -27.11 4.45
N LEU A 750 4.61 -28.23 4.69
CA LEU A 750 4.45 -29.34 3.72
C LEU A 750 3.33 -29.14 2.70
N SER A 751 2.47 -28.13 2.85
CA SER A 751 1.21 -28.01 2.10
C SER A 751 1.01 -26.66 1.39
N GLN A 752 2.07 -25.98 0.98
CA GLN A 752 1.95 -24.69 0.30
C GLN A 752 1.91 -24.90 -1.22
N ARG A 753 0.79 -24.55 -1.88
CA ARG A 753 0.76 -24.35 -3.34
C ARG A 753 1.08 -22.89 -3.66
N VAL A 754 1.54 -22.63 -4.88
CA VAL A 754 1.70 -21.25 -5.37
C VAL A 754 0.36 -20.51 -5.33
N GLU A 755 -0.72 -21.20 -5.70
CA GLU A 755 -2.10 -20.67 -5.69
C GLU A 755 -2.58 -20.27 -4.29
N ASP A 756 -2.01 -20.86 -3.23
CA ASP A 756 -2.35 -20.57 -1.83
C ASP A 756 -1.53 -19.39 -1.26
N GLY A 757 -0.81 -18.65 -2.11
CA GLY A 757 -0.02 -17.49 -1.71
C GLY A 757 1.39 -17.83 -1.21
N ASN A 758 2.09 -18.76 -1.87
CA ASN A 758 3.49 -19.07 -1.56
C ASN A 758 4.36 -17.82 -1.65
N GLU A 759 5.09 -17.50 -0.57
CA GLU A 759 5.95 -16.30 -0.49
C GLU A 759 7.40 -16.56 -0.92
N CYS A 760 7.76 -17.83 -1.18
CA CYS A 760 9.11 -18.25 -1.53
C CYS A 760 9.35 -18.29 -3.05
N THR A 761 8.40 -18.85 -3.82
CA THR A 761 8.54 -19.00 -5.27
C THR A 761 7.19 -18.95 -5.96
N SER A 762 7.17 -18.42 -7.19
CA SER A 762 5.99 -18.40 -8.05
C SER A 762 5.95 -19.58 -9.04
N CYS A 763 6.94 -20.47 -9.04
CA CYS A 763 7.05 -21.62 -9.95
C CYS A 763 6.56 -22.92 -9.29
N GLN A 764 5.36 -23.36 -9.65
CA GLN A 764 4.76 -24.58 -9.09
C GLN A 764 5.58 -25.84 -9.44
N GLY A 765 6.18 -25.93 -10.63
CA GLY A 765 6.95 -27.10 -11.03
C GLY A 765 8.20 -27.34 -10.18
N ARG A 766 8.91 -26.27 -9.78
CA ARG A 766 10.07 -26.39 -8.87
C ARG A 766 9.65 -26.66 -7.44
N LEU A 767 8.51 -26.12 -7.02
CA LEU A 767 7.89 -26.45 -5.74
C LEU A 767 7.50 -27.94 -5.68
N ASP A 768 6.93 -28.49 -6.75
CA ASP A 768 6.60 -29.91 -6.87
C ASP A 768 7.87 -30.80 -6.83
N CYS A 769 8.98 -30.36 -7.45
CA CYS A 769 10.27 -31.05 -7.35
C CYS A 769 10.79 -31.06 -5.90
N TRP A 770 10.66 -29.93 -5.18
CA TRP A 770 11.02 -29.87 -3.77
C TRP A 770 10.11 -30.75 -2.90
N ASP A 771 8.81 -30.78 -3.17
CA ASP A 771 7.86 -31.68 -2.51
C ASP A 771 8.22 -33.15 -2.68
N HIS A 772 8.65 -33.53 -3.89
CA HIS A 772 9.13 -34.88 -4.16
C HIS A 772 10.36 -35.22 -3.28
N ILE A 773 11.37 -34.35 -3.24
CA ILE A 773 12.55 -34.55 -2.37
C ILE A 773 12.14 -34.69 -0.90
N ARG A 774 11.22 -33.84 -0.42
CA ARG A 774 10.74 -33.86 0.97
C ARG A 774 10.00 -35.15 1.33
N LYS A 775 9.23 -35.69 0.38
CA LYS A 775 8.53 -36.97 0.55
C LYS A 775 9.52 -38.14 0.64
N GLU A 776 10.56 -38.14 -0.19
CA GLU A 776 11.59 -39.17 -0.18
C GLU A 776 12.56 -39.05 1.01
N ASN A 777 12.76 -37.83 1.52
CA ASN A 777 13.68 -37.55 2.62
C ASN A 777 12.96 -36.82 3.77
N PRO A 778 12.06 -37.47 4.54
CA PRO A 778 11.26 -36.79 5.57
C PRO A 778 12.08 -36.09 6.67
N VAL A 779 13.35 -36.45 6.81
CA VAL A 779 14.33 -35.82 7.72
C VAL A 779 14.63 -34.37 7.35
N VAL A 780 14.53 -33.97 6.07
CA VAL A 780 14.87 -32.59 5.66
C VAL A 780 13.81 -31.57 6.09
N VAL A 781 12.63 -32.04 6.48
CA VAL A 781 11.47 -31.19 6.76
C VAL A 781 11.51 -30.67 8.19
N VAL A 782 11.69 -29.36 8.34
CA VAL A 782 11.63 -28.62 9.60
C VAL A 782 10.49 -27.58 9.57
N GLY A 783 9.99 -27.19 10.74
CA GLY A 783 8.96 -26.17 10.88
C GLY A 783 9.52 -24.74 10.88
N GLY A 784 8.69 -23.79 11.32
CA GLY A 784 9.08 -22.39 11.46
C GLY A 784 10.21 -22.15 12.48
N VAL A 785 10.61 -20.90 12.62
CA VAL A 785 11.63 -20.48 13.58
C VAL A 785 11.14 -20.64 15.03
N THR A 786 12.03 -21.09 15.90
CA THR A 786 11.78 -21.18 17.36
C THR A 786 12.17 -19.89 18.08
N TRP A 787 11.65 -19.67 19.29
CA TRP A 787 12.03 -18.50 20.11
C TRP A 787 13.53 -18.43 20.38
N GLY A 788 14.17 -19.58 20.66
CA GLY A 788 15.61 -19.67 20.89
C GLY A 788 16.40 -19.30 19.65
N TRP A 789 15.98 -19.81 18.49
CA TRP A 789 16.59 -19.45 17.21
C TRP A 789 16.44 -17.95 16.92
N LEU A 790 15.24 -17.39 17.10
CA LEU A 790 14.98 -15.96 16.89
C LEU A 790 15.83 -15.09 17.83
N HIS A 791 15.96 -15.49 19.09
CA HIS A 791 16.75 -14.77 20.08
C HIS A 791 18.22 -14.70 19.68
N THR A 792 18.79 -15.82 19.24
CA THR A 792 20.22 -15.87 18.91
C THR A 792 20.55 -15.28 17.54
N SER A 793 19.72 -15.50 16.51
CA SER A 793 19.94 -14.92 15.18
C SER A 793 19.90 -13.39 15.18
N ASN A 794 19.05 -12.78 16.02
CA ASN A 794 18.97 -11.33 16.24
C ASN A 794 20.28 -10.67 16.73
N LYS A 795 21.21 -11.45 17.29
CA LYS A 795 22.51 -10.94 17.73
C LYS A 795 23.46 -10.71 16.56
N TYR A 796 23.28 -11.45 15.47
CA TYR A 796 24.22 -11.50 14.33
C TYR A 796 23.70 -10.82 13.07
N ARG A 797 22.44 -10.36 13.06
CA ARG A 797 21.87 -9.56 11.96
C ARG A 797 22.76 -8.35 11.66
N LEU A 798 23.02 -8.15 10.38
CA LEU A 798 23.71 -6.98 9.86
C LEU A 798 22.69 -5.91 9.49
N LYS A 799 22.73 -4.80 10.22
CA LYS A 799 21.92 -3.60 10.01
C LYS A 799 22.85 -2.37 9.99
N PRO A 800 22.41 -1.21 9.49
CA PRO A 800 23.21 0.00 9.50
C PRO A 800 23.73 0.40 10.89
N ASP A 801 23.00 0.09 11.96
CA ASP A 801 23.38 0.37 13.35
C ASP A 801 24.28 -0.70 13.98
N THR A 802 24.35 -1.91 13.39
CA THR A 802 25.12 -3.04 13.95
C THR A 802 26.35 -3.44 13.13
N ILE A 803 26.44 -3.08 11.85
CA ILE A 803 27.60 -3.37 11.00
C ILE A 803 28.84 -2.62 11.51
N THR A 804 29.95 -3.34 11.70
CA THR A 804 31.21 -2.76 12.19
C THR A 804 32.11 -2.32 11.04
N ALA A 805 33.14 -1.52 11.35
CA ALA A 805 34.15 -1.15 10.35
C ALA A 805 34.95 -2.39 9.91
N GLU A 806 35.21 -3.30 10.84
CA GLU A 806 35.89 -4.56 10.61
C GLU A 806 35.08 -5.48 9.67
N ASP A 807 33.75 -5.51 9.80
CA ASP A 807 32.86 -6.24 8.87
C ASP A 807 32.95 -5.67 7.45
N CYS A 808 32.94 -4.35 7.30
CA CYS A 808 33.08 -3.68 6.01
C CYS A 808 34.43 -3.99 5.38
N GLU A 809 35.52 -3.80 6.12
CA GLU A 809 36.89 -4.08 5.64
C GLU A 809 37.09 -5.55 5.26
N ALA A 810 36.40 -6.48 5.92
CA ALA A 810 36.45 -7.90 5.60
C ALA A 810 35.69 -8.23 4.30
N LEU A 811 34.48 -7.68 4.14
CA LEU A 811 33.67 -7.85 2.94
C LEU A 811 34.35 -7.22 1.71
N GLU A 812 34.98 -6.06 1.87
CA GLU A 812 35.71 -5.34 0.81
C GLU A 812 36.95 -6.09 0.29
N GLN A 813 37.42 -7.12 0.98
CA GLN A 813 38.52 -7.97 0.50
C GLN A 813 38.08 -9.03 -0.52
N SER A 814 36.77 -9.25 -0.65
CA SER A 814 36.15 -10.15 -1.62
C SER A 814 35.36 -9.33 -2.64
N ASP A 815 35.29 -9.77 -3.91
CA ASP A 815 34.28 -9.19 -4.80
C ASP A 815 32.91 -9.67 -4.29
N CYS A 816 32.01 -8.76 -3.93
CA CYS A 816 30.69 -9.12 -3.38
C CYS A 816 29.55 -8.69 -4.32
N LEU A 817 28.64 -9.62 -4.60
CA LEU A 817 27.40 -9.39 -5.34
C LEU A 817 26.21 -9.75 -4.45
N LEU A 818 25.29 -8.81 -4.25
CA LEU A 818 24.03 -9.01 -3.53
C LEU A 818 22.89 -9.04 -4.54
N LEU A 819 22.21 -10.18 -4.63
CA LEU A 819 20.99 -10.38 -5.41
C LEU A 819 19.78 -10.11 -4.51
N THR A 820 19.04 -9.04 -4.79
CA THR A 820 17.84 -8.65 -4.03
C THR A 820 16.57 -8.96 -4.83
N CYS A 821 15.62 -9.66 -4.22
CA CYS A 821 14.39 -10.10 -4.87
C CYS A 821 13.30 -9.04 -4.72
N GLU A 822 12.78 -8.49 -5.82
CA GLU A 822 11.89 -7.31 -5.77
C GLU A 822 10.63 -7.51 -4.92
N LEU A 823 10.04 -8.71 -4.97
CA LEU A 823 8.77 -9.04 -4.32
C LEU A 823 8.94 -9.86 -3.02
N ASP A 824 10.15 -9.86 -2.44
CA ASP A 824 10.45 -10.58 -1.20
C ASP A 824 9.61 -10.08 -0.02
N LYS A 825 8.98 -11.02 0.70
CA LYS A 825 8.18 -10.77 1.91
C LYS A 825 8.74 -11.48 3.15
N ILE A 826 9.93 -12.08 3.03
CA ILE A 826 10.60 -12.81 4.11
C ILE A 826 11.73 -11.96 4.68
N VAL A 827 12.58 -11.39 3.83
CA VAL A 827 13.71 -10.54 4.22
C VAL A 827 13.56 -9.11 3.70
N SER A 828 14.26 -8.17 4.34
CA SER A 828 14.11 -6.76 4.01
C SER A 828 15.01 -6.30 2.86
N ASN A 829 14.39 -5.94 1.74
CA ASN A 829 15.06 -5.26 0.63
C ASN A 829 15.61 -3.88 1.01
N VAL A 830 15.03 -3.23 2.02
CA VAL A 830 15.55 -1.95 2.55
C VAL A 830 16.92 -2.19 3.18
N ALA A 831 17.04 -3.23 4.03
CA ALA A 831 18.31 -3.58 4.64
C ALA A 831 19.37 -3.97 3.60
N HIS A 832 19.01 -4.68 2.52
CA HIS A 832 19.94 -4.97 1.42
C HIS A 832 20.52 -3.69 0.81
N LYS A 833 19.65 -2.71 0.54
CA LYS A 833 20.05 -1.42 -0.03
C LYS A 833 20.97 -0.66 0.93
N GLU A 834 20.57 -0.50 2.19
CA GLU A 834 21.35 0.25 3.18
C GLU A 834 22.73 -0.38 3.42
N ILE A 835 22.82 -1.71 3.51
CA ILE A 835 24.11 -2.40 3.68
C ILE A 835 24.97 -2.26 2.41
N SER A 836 24.40 -2.32 1.21
CA SER A 836 25.16 -2.11 -0.04
C SER A 836 25.69 -0.68 -0.20
N GLU A 837 25.01 0.31 0.40
CA GLU A 837 25.47 1.70 0.44
C GLU A 837 26.60 1.91 1.45
N ILE A 838 26.67 1.07 2.50
CA ILE A 838 27.73 1.09 3.51
C ILE A 838 28.99 0.35 3.02
N VAL A 839 28.82 -0.82 2.40
CA VAL A 839 29.92 -1.63 1.86
C VAL A 839 30.09 -1.27 0.38
N GLU A 840 30.84 -0.20 0.09
CA GLU A 840 30.91 0.42 -1.25
C GLU A 840 31.34 -0.54 -2.39
N THR A 841 32.05 -1.62 -2.08
CA THR A 841 32.47 -2.64 -3.07
C THR A 841 31.40 -3.69 -3.38
N MET A 842 30.29 -3.70 -2.64
CA MET A 842 29.19 -4.63 -2.82
C MET A 842 28.29 -4.19 -3.99
N GLU A 843 28.21 -5.01 -5.03
CA GLU A 843 27.34 -4.78 -6.17
C GLU A 843 25.92 -5.25 -5.83
N LEU A 844 24.94 -4.33 -5.81
CA LEU A 844 23.53 -4.67 -5.60
C LEU A 844 22.82 -4.87 -6.93
N VAL A 845 22.22 -6.03 -7.15
CA VAL A 845 21.43 -6.34 -8.35
C VAL A 845 20.00 -6.68 -7.95
N PRO A 846 19.01 -5.82 -8.27
CA PRO A 846 17.61 -6.13 -8.12
C PRO A 846 17.13 -7.10 -9.21
N LEU A 847 16.36 -8.10 -8.80
CA LEU A 847 15.78 -9.12 -9.66
C LEU A 847 14.28 -8.85 -9.75
N ALA A 848 13.85 -8.34 -10.91
CA ALA A 848 12.50 -7.88 -11.10
C ALA A 848 11.48 -9.03 -11.06
N GLY A 849 10.39 -8.82 -10.31
CA GLY A 849 9.29 -9.77 -10.18
C GLY A 849 9.59 -11.08 -9.45
N SER A 850 10.78 -11.26 -8.85
CA SER A 850 11.15 -12.49 -8.13
C SER A 850 10.74 -12.44 -6.66
N LEU A 851 10.27 -13.57 -6.12
CA LEU A 851 10.07 -13.81 -4.68
C LEU A 851 11.37 -14.28 -4.00
N HIS A 852 11.28 -14.68 -2.72
CA HIS A 852 12.42 -14.93 -1.85
C HIS A 852 13.47 -15.87 -2.45
N GLU A 853 13.04 -16.96 -3.10
CA GLU A 853 13.90 -18.04 -3.57
C GLU A 853 14.19 -17.95 -5.09
N VAL A 854 14.93 -16.93 -5.54
CA VAL A 854 15.10 -16.66 -6.99
C VAL A 854 15.64 -17.84 -7.81
N PHE A 855 16.49 -18.71 -7.24
CA PHE A 855 16.99 -19.88 -7.95
C PHE A 855 15.93 -20.97 -8.19
N PHE A 856 14.73 -20.77 -7.63
CA PHE A 856 13.58 -21.65 -7.73
C PHE A 856 12.38 -20.97 -8.40
N GLU A 857 12.57 -19.77 -8.95
CA GLU A 857 11.55 -19.04 -9.71
C GLU A 857 11.39 -19.55 -11.15
N TRP A 858 10.44 -18.97 -11.90
CA TRP A 858 10.31 -19.18 -13.35
C TRP A 858 11.62 -18.89 -14.08
N ASN A 859 11.85 -19.57 -15.22
CA ASN A 859 13.10 -19.46 -15.97
C ASN A 859 13.41 -18.02 -16.37
N VAL A 860 12.40 -17.20 -16.67
CA VAL A 860 12.57 -15.78 -17.02
C VAL A 860 13.28 -14.95 -15.93
N MET A 861 13.09 -15.28 -14.65
CA MET A 861 13.77 -14.61 -13.53
C MET A 861 15.03 -15.38 -13.12
N ARG A 862 14.88 -16.71 -12.99
CA ARG A 862 15.94 -17.62 -12.55
C ARG A 862 17.16 -17.60 -13.47
N ASP A 863 16.95 -17.60 -14.78
CA ASP A 863 18.06 -17.61 -15.74
C ASP A 863 18.82 -16.29 -15.73
N VAL A 864 18.14 -15.17 -15.43
CA VAL A 864 18.79 -13.89 -15.17
C VAL A 864 19.69 -13.99 -13.95
N ALA A 865 19.18 -14.49 -12.81
CA ALA A 865 19.97 -14.67 -11.59
C ALA A 865 21.18 -15.60 -11.80
N LEU A 866 20.98 -16.76 -12.45
CA LEU A 866 22.06 -17.69 -12.76
C LEU A 866 23.09 -17.10 -13.73
N LYS A 867 22.64 -16.31 -14.71
CA LYS A 867 23.54 -15.61 -15.63
C LYS A 867 24.37 -14.58 -14.88
N GLN A 868 23.75 -13.74 -14.04
CA GLN A 868 24.46 -12.77 -13.20
C GLN A 868 25.51 -13.46 -12.32
N CYS A 869 25.16 -14.59 -11.70
CA CYS A 869 26.11 -15.36 -10.90
C CYS A 869 27.28 -15.89 -11.72
N ALA A 870 27.00 -16.53 -12.86
CA ALA A 870 28.03 -17.12 -13.70
C ALA A 870 28.96 -16.05 -14.30
N ASP A 871 28.40 -14.92 -14.75
CA ASP A 871 29.17 -13.81 -15.30
C ASP A 871 30.05 -13.18 -14.21
N PHE A 872 29.50 -12.98 -13.00
CA PHE A 872 30.25 -12.47 -11.86
C PHE A 872 31.43 -13.38 -11.47
N PHE A 873 31.20 -14.69 -11.43
CA PHE A 873 32.26 -15.66 -11.15
C PHE A 873 33.33 -15.73 -12.25
N LYS A 874 32.95 -15.56 -13.52
CA LYS A 874 33.88 -15.53 -14.67
C LYS A 874 34.67 -14.23 -14.79
N ALA A 875 34.12 -13.12 -14.30
CA ALA A 875 34.77 -11.82 -14.36
C ALA A 875 36.11 -11.84 -13.60
N GLU A 876 37.14 -11.20 -14.18
CA GLU A 876 38.41 -11.01 -13.48
C GLU A 876 38.19 -10.24 -12.17
N LYS A 877 39.04 -10.50 -11.17
CA LYS A 877 38.95 -9.82 -9.87
C LYS A 877 39.08 -8.31 -10.11
N LYS A 878 38.10 -7.52 -9.65
CA LYS A 878 38.18 -6.06 -9.77
C LYS A 878 39.40 -5.64 -8.93
N GLY A 879 40.46 -5.13 -9.58
CA GLY A 879 41.65 -4.65 -8.87
C GLY A 879 41.25 -3.60 -7.84
N LYS A 880 41.93 -3.56 -6.68
CA LYS A 880 41.66 -2.60 -5.59
C LYS A 880 41.38 -1.21 -6.18
N ILE A 881 40.13 -0.75 -6.10
CA ILE A 881 39.78 0.60 -6.50
C ILE A 881 40.60 1.52 -5.60
N LYS A 882 41.53 2.28 -6.20
CA LYS A 882 42.17 3.41 -5.51
C LYS A 882 41.04 4.34 -5.12
N THR A 883 40.77 4.43 -3.82
CA THR A 883 39.76 5.32 -3.23
C THR A 883 39.85 6.69 -3.86
N ARG A 884 38.84 7.03 -4.66
CA ARG A 884 38.76 8.32 -5.36
C ARG A 884 38.17 9.32 -4.36
N ASN A 885 39.01 10.25 -3.92
CA ASN A 885 38.65 11.49 -3.19
C ASN A 885 38.01 11.36 -1.80
N GLY A 886 38.86 11.43 -0.77
CA GLY A 886 38.86 12.60 0.13
C GLY A 886 37.63 12.94 0.99
N ARG A 887 36.63 12.06 1.15
CA ARG A 887 35.63 12.22 2.22
C ARG A 887 36.13 11.51 3.47
N LYS A 888 36.52 12.29 4.49
CA LYS A 888 36.85 11.76 5.81
C LYS A 888 35.62 11.00 6.34
N PRO A 889 35.78 9.77 6.87
CA PRO A 889 34.69 9.08 7.55
C PRO A 889 34.17 9.98 8.67
N LEU A 890 32.84 10.07 8.80
CA LEU A 890 32.19 10.82 9.88
C LEU A 890 32.85 10.48 11.21
N SER A 891 33.35 11.53 11.88
CA SER A 891 34.19 11.39 13.07
C SER A 891 33.49 10.57 14.15
N ARG A 892 34.26 9.76 14.88
CA ARG A 892 33.82 8.93 16.02
C ARG A 892 32.91 9.69 17.01
N ARG A 893 33.04 11.01 17.12
CA ARG A 893 32.20 11.89 17.95
C ARG A 893 30.76 12.02 17.45
N VAL A 894 30.52 12.10 16.14
CA VAL A 894 29.15 12.24 15.58
C VAL A 894 28.35 10.94 15.77
N ARG A 895 29.00 9.79 15.61
CA ARG A 895 28.41 8.46 15.89
C ARG A 895 28.13 8.25 17.38
N TYR A 896 29.00 8.74 18.27
CA TYR A 896 28.79 8.65 19.71
C TYR A 896 27.68 9.58 20.21
N THR A 897 27.50 10.76 19.60
CA THR A 897 26.42 11.70 19.94
C THR A 897 25.07 11.18 19.48
N ILE A 898 24.95 10.62 18.27
CA ILE A 898 23.71 9.99 17.78
C ILE A 898 23.31 8.79 18.67
N GLY A 899 24.27 7.94 19.05
CA GLY A 899 24.02 6.82 19.96
C GLY A 899 23.74 7.21 21.43
N LEU A 900 24.08 8.43 21.86
CA LEU A 900 23.70 8.97 23.19
C LEU A 900 22.29 9.56 23.19
N PHE A 901 21.89 10.20 22.09
CA PHE A 901 20.53 10.71 21.90
C PHE A 901 19.49 9.57 21.78
N GLU A 902 19.84 8.47 21.11
CA GLU A 902 18.99 7.27 21.07
C GLU A 902 18.88 6.56 22.42
N LYS A 903 19.97 6.48 23.19
CA LYS A 903 19.94 5.87 24.52
C LYS A 903 19.06 6.65 25.50
N ALA A 904 19.04 7.98 25.44
CA ALA A 904 18.19 8.79 26.32
C ALA A 904 16.68 8.65 25.99
N GLY A 905 16.32 8.59 24.70
CA GLY A 905 14.95 8.29 24.26
C GLY A 905 14.53 6.85 24.57
N LEU A 906 15.45 5.89 24.42
CA LEU A 906 15.23 4.48 24.73
C LEU A 906 15.02 4.25 26.24
N TRP A 907 15.76 4.95 27.10
CA TRP A 907 15.54 4.87 28.56
C TRP A 907 14.19 5.45 28.98
N LEU A 908 13.69 6.49 28.29
CA LEU A 908 12.37 7.05 28.56
C LEU A 908 11.25 6.11 28.10
N VAL A 909 11.39 5.48 26.93
CA VAL A 909 10.45 4.48 26.42
C VAL A 909 10.48 3.21 27.28
N LEU A 910 11.65 2.75 27.72
CA LEU A 910 11.80 1.63 28.65
C LEU A 910 11.23 1.96 30.03
N PHE A 911 11.38 3.18 30.52
CA PHE A 911 10.79 3.64 31.78
C PHE A 911 9.25 3.67 31.70
N ILE A 912 8.68 4.17 30.60
CA ILE A 912 7.22 4.19 30.37
C ILE A 912 6.68 2.76 30.19
N PHE A 913 7.42 1.87 29.52
CA PHE A 913 7.05 0.47 29.37
C PHE A 913 7.12 -0.27 30.71
N PHE A 914 8.17 -0.05 31.51
CA PHE A 914 8.28 -0.60 32.87
C PHE A 914 7.16 -0.12 33.79
N LEU A 915 6.76 1.15 33.71
CA LEU A 915 5.63 1.68 34.48
C LEU A 915 4.31 1.00 34.08
N LYS A 916 4.07 0.77 32.79
CA LYS A 916 2.87 0.05 32.31
C LYS A 916 2.86 -1.44 32.69
N VAL A 917 4.00 -2.11 32.65
CA VAL A 917 4.11 -3.52 33.06
C VAL A 917 4.00 -3.65 34.58
N TYR A 918 4.53 -2.69 35.34
CA TYR A 918 4.36 -2.62 36.79
C TYR A 918 2.91 -2.34 37.18
N GLU A 919 2.21 -1.43 36.49
CA GLU A 919 0.77 -1.21 36.70
C GLU A 919 -0.07 -2.44 36.36
N MET A 920 0.23 -3.15 35.26
CA MET A 920 -0.42 -4.43 34.93
C MET A 920 -0.13 -5.52 35.96
N GLY A 921 1.10 -5.60 36.48
CA GLY A 921 1.49 -6.55 37.51
C GLY A 921 0.78 -6.29 38.85
N MET A 922 0.64 -5.02 39.23
CA MET A 922 -0.12 -4.59 40.41
C MET A 922 -1.62 -4.88 40.26
N TRP A 923 -2.16 -4.73 39.05
CA TRP A 923 -3.54 -5.10 38.73
C TRP A 923 -3.78 -6.62 38.84
N LEU A 924 -2.82 -7.44 38.41
CA LEU A 924 -2.91 -8.90 38.48
C LEU A 924 -2.78 -9.41 39.93
N ILE A 925 -1.90 -8.79 40.73
CA ILE A 925 -1.74 -9.12 42.16
C ILE A 925 -2.99 -8.71 42.95
N GLY A 926 -3.63 -7.59 42.59
CA GLY A 926 -4.93 -7.18 43.16
C GLY A 926 -6.13 -8.01 42.71
N LEU A 927 -5.96 -8.87 41.70
CA LEU A 927 -6.97 -9.83 41.23
C LEU A 927 -6.76 -11.24 41.84
N ILE A 928 -5.59 -11.48 42.44
CA ILE A 928 -5.19 -12.76 43.06
C ILE A 928 -5.26 -12.69 44.60
N MET A 929 -5.14 -11.49 45.19
CA MET A 929 -5.52 -11.20 46.58
C MET A 929 -7.01 -10.87 46.66
#